data_AF-A0A2A9K2P7-F1
#
_entry.id   AF-A0A2A9K2P7-F1
#
_cell.length_a   1.000
_cell.length_b   1.000
_cell.length_c   1.000
_cell.angle_alpha   90.00
_cell.angle_beta   90.00
_cell.angle_gamma   90.00
#
_symmetry.space_group_name_H-M   'P 1'
#
loop_
_entity.id
_entity.type
_entity.pdbx_description
1 polymer ?
#
loop_
_entity_poly.entity_id
_entity_poly.type
_entity_poly.pdbx_seq_one_letter_code
_entity_poly.pdbx_strand_id
1 'polypeptide(L)'
;MPQIPAAPAALPPADRLPGWDPAWSRLVEIRSAADPEGTVRTLHVADTGPVLAAAGAEIVGTIVAVHGNPTWSWLWRSLLAETVRRARRGMAAWRVVAPDQLDMGFSERLAHAGSPSAASMGRAGDTYRTLGGRIADLDALLAALGLRDLAATGHPLITLGHDWGGVVSLGWAARHPELVAGVATLNTAVHQPEGAPIPAPLQAALAGPVLPASTVTTDAFLSVTTSLATPALDRDVRAAYHLPYDTAARRGGVGGFVADIPADPGHGSHPELQRVGEDLAALGRTDVPALILWGADDPVFLDRYLDDLRDRLPHARVHRYERAGHLLVDDRDITAPLLQWAQLLRGGQLSDPASGLPGPVPHATAVAAADPGLEVDLGEEPGAREPGVVRLWDHLRDWGAPGSDHREYTALVDMAGAQAGRSLVGTARRPVAVTWGELQEMVSAIATGLWAAGMRPGDRVAMLVPPGRDLSAALYAVLRVGAVAVVADQGLGVKGMTRAMKSARPRWIIGRTPGLTLARAQSWPGTRISVAEPGAAQRRLLDVSDSLYAMIDRHRDPAAGDAVDEHGTVLPEPALDADAAVLFTSGSTGPAKGVVYTHERLGRLVALISRTLGIRPGGSLLAGFAPFALLGPALGAASVSPDMDVTQPATLTAQKLADAAIAGQSSVLFASPAALANVVATADGLDAPRREALDAVRLVLSAGAPVHPQLMRQVSDLMPNARVHTPWGMTEGLLLTDIDGDEVQRLRTADDEGVCVGSALPTVSLAIAPLLEDGSADDVILDPARGHGVLGEIVVSAPHLKDRYDALWHTDQQSKRDGLWRRDGRVWHRTADVGHFDAEGRVWLEGRLQHVITTPEGPIGPGGPEKTVDALGPVRRSAVVGVGPRGTQAVVVVVEAAVPATRPARRPGHHRDGRPKQGLAPTALASAVRAALEPLPVAAVLVADEIPTDIRHNSKIDRARVADWAKAVLAGGKAGAL
;
A
#
# COMPACT_ATOMS: atom_id res chain seq x y z
N MET A 1 -45.33 17.50 2.25
CA MET A 1 -46.64 16.81 2.37
C MET A 1 -47.23 17.14 3.73
N PRO A 2 -48.56 17.33 3.84
CA PRO A 2 -49.18 17.74 5.09
C PRO A 2 -49.14 16.68 6.21
N GLN A 3 -49.01 15.38 5.89
CA GLN A 3 -48.82 14.31 6.87
C GLN A 3 -48.15 13.09 6.20
N ILE A 4 -47.24 12.39 6.89
CA ILE A 4 -46.67 11.10 6.44
C ILE A 4 -47.30 9.98 7.28
N PRO A 5 -47.96 8.99 6.65
CA PRO A 5 -48.71 7.97 7.38
C PRO A 5 -47.80 6.90 8.01
N ALA A 6 -48.24 6.33 9.13
CA ALA A 6 -47.66 5.13 9.70
C ALA A 6 -47.94 3.90 8.81
N ALA A 7 -47.10 2.87 8.93
CA ALA A 7 -47.32 1.57 8.31
C ALA A 7 -46.70 0.47 9.19
N PRO A 8 -47.34 -0.70 9.32
CA PRO A 8 -46.78 -1.81 10.11
C PRO A 8 -45.50 -2.35 9.47
N ALA A 9 -44.67 -3.01 10.29
CA ALA A 9 -43.55 -3.79 9.80
C ALA A 9 -44.05 -4.96 8.92
N ALA A 10 -43.24 -5.39 7.97
CA ALA A 10 -43.56 -6.48 7.06
C ALA A 10 -42.31 -7.33 6.77
N LEU A 11 -42.52 -8.53 6.22
CA LEU A 11 -41.42 -9.29 5.64
C LEU A 11 -41.15 -8.81 4.20
N PRO A 12 -39.89 -8.71 3.77
CA PRO A 12 -39.54 -8.33 2.41
C PRO A 12 -40.02 -9.37 1.38
N PRO A 13 -40.43 -8.97 0.16
CA PRO A 13 -40.84 -9.91 -0.88
C PRO A 13 -39.60 -10.55 -1.52
N ALA A 14 -39.26 -11.76 -1.07
CA ALA A 14 -38.01 -12.44 -1.41
C ALA A 14 -37.85 -12.77 -2.91
N ASP A 15 -38.95 -12.93 -3.64
CA ASP A 15 -38.97 -13.17 -5.09
C ASP A 15 -38.38 -12.00 -5.91
N ARG A 16 -38.25 -10.83 -5.30
CA ARG A 16 -37.73 -9.60 -5.91
C ARG A 16 -36.34 -9.20 -5.40
N LEU A 17 -35.68 -10.06 -4.63
CA LEU A 17 -34.43 -9.73 -3.94
C LEU A 17 -33.29 -10.69 -4.34
N PRO A 18 -32.39 -10.26 -5.25
CA PRO A 18 -31.25 -11.06 -5.66
C PRO A 18 -30.41 -11.51 -4.45
N GLY A 19 -30.19 -12.83 -4.32
CA GLY A 19 -29.36 -13.41 -3.28
C GLY A 19 -29.96 -13.36 -1.87
N TRP A 20 -31.26 -13.09 -1.71
CA TRP A 20 -31.95 -13.11 -0.42
C TRP A 20 -32.61 -14.45 -0.14
N ASP A 21 -32.34 -15.05 1.02
CA ASP A 21 -33.08 -16.21 1.51
C ASP A 21 -34.21 -15.73 2.45
N PRO A 22 -35.49 -16.01 2.15
CA PRO A 22 -36.60 -15.61 3.03
C PRO A 22 -36.49 -16.19 4.44
N ALA A 23 -35.75 -17.29 4.63
CA ALA A 23 -35.52 -17.87 5.95
C ALA A 23 -34.66 -16.99 6.88
N TRP A 24 -34.00 -15.94 6.35
CA TRP A 24 -33.32 -14.95 7.17
C TRP A 24 -34.28 -13.95 7.79
N SER A 25 -35.44 -13.70 7.20
CA SER A 25 -36.32 -12.59 7.61
C SER A 25 -37.25 -12.98 8.76
N ARG A 26 -37.30 -12.14 9.80
CA ARG A 26 -38.27 -12.24 10.91
C ARG A 26 -38.69 -10.86 11.41
N LEU A 27 -39.84 -10.81 12.09
CA LEU A 27 -40.32 -9.62 12.80
C LEU A 27 -40.00 -9.76 14.30
N VAL A 28 -39.53 -8.68 14.91
CA VAL A 28 -39.14 -8.65 16.32
C VAL A 28 -39.78 -7.45 17.00
N GLU A 29 -40.47 -7.71 18.10
CA GLU A 29 -41.05 -6.67 18.95
C GLU A 29 -40.01 -6.14 19.94
N ILE A 30 -39.93 -4.82 20.09
CA ILE A 30 -39.03 -4.14 21.02
C ILE A 30 -39.80 -3.15 21.89
N ARG A 31 -39.24 -2.81 23.05
CA ARG A 31 -39.69 -1.72 23.92
C ARG A 31 -38.53 -0.76 24.11
N SER A 32 -38.51 0.30 23.32
CA SER A 32 -37.42 1.28 23.27
C SER A 32 -37.57 2.33 24.36
N ALA A 33 -36.46 2.72 25.00
CA ALA A 33 -36.43 3.84 25.93
C ALA A 33 -36.70 5.20 25.26
N ALA A 34 -36.67 5.25 23.92
CA ALA A 34 -37.01 6.44 23.14
C ALA A 34 -38.53 6.65 22.98
N ASP A 35 -39.34 5.67 23.36
CA ASP A 35 -40.79 5.75 23.31
C ASP A 35 -41.40 5.91 24.73
N PRO A 36 -42.65 6.39 24.83
CA PRO A 36 -43.41 6.33 26.08
C PRO A 36 -43.47 4.91 26.64
N GLU A 37 -43.44 4.80 27.96
CA GLU A 37 -43.47 3.52 28.67
C GLU A 37 -44.63 2.62 28.20
N GLY A 38 -44.33 1.35 27.94
CA GLY A 38 -45.31 0.36 27.45
C GLY A 38 -45.52 0.34 25.93
N THR A 39 -44.96 1.29 25.17
CA THR A 39 -45.02 1.28 23.70
C THR A 39 -44.23 0.09 23.15
N VAL A 40 -44.86 -0.68 22.27
CA VAL A 40 -44.22 -1.79 21.54
C VAL A 40 -44.02 -1.37 20.09
N ARG A 41 -42.81 -1.57 19.56
CA ARG A 41 -42.47 -1.35 18.16
C ARG A 41 -42.09 -2.65 17.49
N THR A 42 -42.38 -2.79 16.20
CA THR A 42 -42.00 -3.99 15.42
C THR A 42 -40.93 -3.66 14.39
N LEU A 43 -39.83 -4.41 14.42
CA LEU A 43 -38.73 -4.28 13.46
C LEU A 43 -38.65 -5.52 12.57
N HIS A 44 -38.35 -5.31 11.29
CA HIS A 44 -37.83 -6.37 10.44
C HIS A 44 -36.35 -6.59 10.76
N VAL A 45 -35.96 -7.86 10.88
CA VAL A 45 -34.59 -8.27 11.17
C VAL A 45 -34.22 -9.43 10.26
N ALA A 46 -33.09 -9.31 9.57
CA ALA A 46 -32.44 -10.42 8.90
C ALA A 46 -31.51 -11.13 9.89
N ASP A 47 -31.77 -12.40 10.16
CA ASP A 47 -31.11 -13.21 11.18
C ASP A 47 -30.81 -14.61 10.63
N THR A 48 -29.51 -14.92 10.52
CA THR A 48 -29.06 -16.24 10.05
C THR A 48 -29.14 -17.33 11.10
N GLY A 49 -29.34 -16.98 12.39
CA GLY A 49 -29.32 -17.92 13.52
C GLY A 49 -30.19 -19.17 13.31
N PRO A 50 -31.47 -19.05 12.96
CA PRO A 50 -32.34 -20.20 12.70
C PRO A 50 -31.81 -21.12 11.57
N VAL A 51 -31.27 -20.53 10.49
CA VAL A 51 -30.72 -21.27 9.35
C VAL A 51 -29.42 -21.99 9.72
N LEU A 52 -28.55 -21.35 10.50
CA LEU A 52 -27.31 -21.95 11.00
C LEU A 52 -27.60 -23.12 11.95
N ALA A 53 -28.57 -22.94 12.85
CA ALA A 53 -29.01 -23.99 13.76
C ALA A 53 -29.62 -25.19 13.00
N ALA A 54 -30.46 -24.93 11.99
CA ALA A 54 -31.03 -25.98 11.14
C ALA A 54 -29.95 -26.74 10.32
N ALA A 55 -28.84 -26.07 9.99
CA ALA A 55 -27.68 -26.69 9.33
C ALA A 55 -26.76 -27.45 10.31
N GLY A 56 -27.03 -27.42 11.62
CA GLY A 56 -26.20 -28.05 12.64
C GLY A 56 -24.83 -27.40 12.82
N ALA A 57 -24.65 -26.14 12.41
CA ALA A 57 -23.38 -25.45 12.48
C ALA A 57 -23.05 -24.99 13.90
N GLU A 58 -21.78 -25.08 14.29
CA GLU A 58 -21.26 -24.41 15.49
C GLU A 58 -21.33 -22.89 15.28
N ILE A 59 -22.15 -22.21 16.06
CA ILE A 59 -22.24 -20.74 16.05
C ILE A 59 -21.18 -20.18 16.99
N VAL A 60 -20.16 -19.56 16.43
CA VAL A 60 -18.93 -19.18 17.15
C VAL A 60 -18.93 -17.77 17.72
N GLY A 61 -19.97 -17.00 17.39
CA GLY A 61 -20.11 -15.59 17.71
C GLY A 61 -21.27 -14.96 16.94
N THR A 62 -21.55 -13.69 17.20
CA THR A 62 -22.60 -12.93 16.51
C THR A 62 -22.09 -11.59 16.00
N ILE A 63 -22.42 -11.26 14.75
CA ILE A 63 -22.17 -9.97 14.10
C ILE A 63 -23.50 -9.23 14.00
N VAL A 64 -23.58 -8.04 14.60
CA VAL A 64 -24.74 -7.14 14.49
C VAL A 64 -24.43 -6.09 13.43
N ALA A 65 -25.09 -6.15 12.28
CA ALA A 65 -24.80 -5.32 11.12
C ALA A 65 -25.86 -4.22 10.89
N VAL A 66 -25.49 -2.98 11.16
CA VAL A 66 -26.39 -1.81 11.17
C VAL A 66 -26.17 -0.97 9.91
N HIS A 67 -27.21 -0.86 9.08
CA HIS A 67 -27.17 -0.10 7.83
C HIS A 67 -27.40 1.41 8.05
N GLY A 68 -27.01 2.24 7.08
CA GLY A 68 -27.33 3.67 7.00
C GLY A 68 -28.45 3.99 6.00
N ASN A 69 -28.58 5.24 5.57
CA ASN A 69 -29.64 5.73 4.69
C ASN A 69 -29.14 5.97 3.26
N PRO A 70 -29.91 5.63 2.21
CA PRO A 70 -31.25 5.05 2.20
C PRO A 70 -31.24 3.52 2.10
N THR A 71 -30.16 2.90 2.55
CA THR A 71 -30.04 1.43 2.55
C THR A 71 -30.92 0.80 3.62
N TRP A 72 -30.97 -0.53 3.61
CA TRP A 72 -31.68 -1.35 4.58
C TRP A 72 -30.91 -2.68 4.77
N SER A 73 -31.37 -3.59 5.63
CA SER A 73 -30.66 -4.84 6.00
C SER A 73 -30.17 -5.68 4.81
N TRP A 74 -30.81 -5.56 3.64
CA TRP A 74 -30.38 -6.19 2.39
C TRP A 74 -28.97 -5.78 1.92
N LEU A 75 -28.45 -4.64 2.38
CA LEU A 75 -27.05 -4.24 2.21
C LEU A 75 -26.09 -5.38 2.58
N TRP A 76 -26.41 -6.13 3.64
CA TRP A 76 -25.54 -7.17 4.22
C TRP A 76 -25.72 -8.57 3.61
N ARG A 77 -26.46 -8.69 2.50
CA ARG A 77 -26.79 -9.99 1.85
C ARG A 77 -25.57 -10.87 1.55
N SER A 78 -24.44 -10.28 1.13
CA SER A 78 -23.23 -11.02 0.82
C SER A 78 -22.62 -11.67 2.08
N LEU A 79 -22.66 -10.96 3.21
CA LEU A 79 -22.21 -11.46 4.50
C LEU A 79 -23.15 -12.56 5.04
N LEU A 80 -24.47 -12.33 4.99
CA LEU A 80 -25.50 -13.33 5.35
C LEU A 80 -25.34 -14.63 4.55
N ALA A 81 -25.14 -14.51 3.23
CA ALA A 81 -24.98 -15.65 2.34
C ALA A 81 -23.68 -16.43 2.59
N GLU A 82 -22.56 -15.75 2.84
CA GLU A 82 -21.27 -16.40 3.10
C GLU A 82 -21.27 -17.17 4.43
N THR A 83 -21.85 -16.62 5.51
CA THR A 83 -21.89 -17.35 6.79
C THR A 83 -22.73 -18.62 6.72
N VAL A 84 -23.86 -18.57 6.00
CA VAL A 84 -24.69 -19.76 5.72
C VAL A 84 -23.96 -20.74 4.79
N ARG A 85 -23.24 -20.25 3.78
CA ARG A 85 -22.44 -21.10 2.88
C ARG A 85 -21.36 -21.86 3.63
N ARG A 86 -20.65 -21.21 4.56
CA ARG A 86 -19.66 -21.86 5.45
C ARG A 86 -20.30 -22.94 6.31
N ALA A 87 -21.43 -22.63 6.94
CA ALA A 87 -22.19 -23.60 7.73
C ALA A 87 -22.60 -24.83 6.91
N ARG A 88 -23.13 -24.64 5.70
CA ARG A 88 -23.51 -25.75 4.80
C ARG A 88 -22.32 -26.60 4.35
N ARG A 89 -21.09 -26.09 4.44
CA ARG A 89 -19.84 -26.84 4.20
C ARG A 89 -19.30 -27.52 5.47
N GLY A 90 -20.06 -27.53 6.56
CA GLY A 90 -19.64 -28.12 7.85
C GLY A 90 -18.61 -27.28 8.61
N MET A 91 -18.44 -26.01 8.24
CA MET A 91 -17.52 -25.10 8.94
C MET A 91 -18.27 -24.38 10.07
N ALA A 92 -17.53 -24.00 11.11
CA ALA A 92 -18.04 -23.12 12.15
C ALA A 92 -18.39 -21.74 11.54
N ALA A 93 -19.48 -21.12 12.02
CA ALA A 93 -20.07 -19.95 11.37
C ALA A 93 -20.42 -18.84 12.37
N TRP A 94 -20.34 -17.60 11.91
CA TRP A 94 -20.81 -16.44 12.66
C TRP A 94 -22.30 -16.21 12.38
N ARG A 95 -23.11 -16.07 13.42
CA ARG A 95 -24.49 -15.58 13.27
C ARG A 95 -24.44 -14.12 12.88
N VAL A 96 -25.22 -13.73 11.88
CA VAL A 96 -25.38 -12.34 11.44
C VAL A 96 -26.81 -11.90 11.74
N VAL A 97 -26.93 -10.76 12.42
CA VAL A 97 -28.19 -10.09 12.75
C VAL A 97 -28.14 -8.67 12.16
N ALA A 98 -29.01 -8.39 11.19
CA ALA A 98 -29.07 -7.12 10.49
C ALA A 98 -30.49 -6.55 10.58
N PRO A 99 -30.75 -5.58 11.48
CA PRO A 99 -32.06 -4.96 11.58
C PRO A 99 -32.29 -3.91 10.51
N ASP A 100 -33.54 -3.79 10.06
CA ASP A 100 -34.03 -2.54 9.50
C ASP A 100 -34.34 -1.57 10.65
N GLN A 101 -33.79 -0.36 10.60
CA GLN A 101 -34.11 0.66 11.60
C GLN A 101 -35.58 1.11 11.48
N LEU A 102 -36.17 1.66 12.55
CA LEU A 102 -37.51 2.28 12.46
C LEU A 102 -37.54 3.35 11.37
N ASP A 103 -38.66 3.42 10.65
CA ASP A 103 -38.89 4.20 9.43
C ASP A 103 -38.06 3.78 8.19
N MET A 104 -37.24 2.73 8.29
CA MET A 104 -36.38 2.24 7.22
C MET A 104 -36.72 0.80 6.83
N GLY A 105 -36.35 0.42 5.61
CA GLY A 105 -36.61 -0.92 5.09
C GLY A 105 -38.06 -1.35 5.27
N PHE A 106 -38.25 -2.54 5.84
CA PHE A 106 -39.53 -3.14 6.14
C PHE A 106 -39.88 -3.15 7.64
N SER A 107 -39.14 -2.40 8.45
CA SER A 107 -39.54 -2.11 9.84
C SER A 107 -40.76 -1.19 9.89
N GLU A 108 -41.38 -1.10 11.06
CA GLU A 108 -42.51 -0.20 11.31
C GLU A 108 -42.17 1.24 10.89
N ARG A 109 -43.12 1.87 10.18
CA ARG A 109 -43.09 3.28 9.83
C ARG A 109 -43.98 4.06 10.79
N LEU A 110 -43.42 5.11 11.35
CA LEU A 110 -44.07 6.01 12.29
C LEU A 110 -44.92 7.03 11.54
N ALA A 111 -45.95 7.53 12.23
CA ALA A 111 -46.74 8.65 11.71
C ALA A 111 -45.98 9.96 11.99
N HIS A 112 -45.83 10.79 10.97
CA HIS A 112 -45.19 12.11 11.12
C HIS A 112 -46.13 13.24 10.73
N ALA A 113 -46.13 14.29 11.54
CA ALA A 113 -47.00 15.46 11.38
C ALA A 113 -46.69 16.29 10.13
N GLY A 114 -45.56 16.07 9.47
CA GLY A 114 -45.16 16.80 8.27
C GLY A 114 -43.87 16.26 7.65
N SER A 115 -43.45 16.90 6.57
CA SER A 115 -42.16 16.61 5.93
C SER A 115 -40.98 16.94 6.86
N PRO A 116 -39.86 16.19 6.79
CA PRO A 116 -38.72 16.36 7.67
C PRO A 116 -38.00 17.70 7.40
N SER A 117 -37.38 18.24 8.44
CA SER A 117 -36.62 19.49 8.41
C SER A 117 -35.50 19.44 9.44
N ALA A 118 -34.26 19.69 9.01
CA ALA A 118 -33.10 19.74 9.91
C ALA A 118 -33.29 20.76 11.04
N ALA A 119 -33.98 21.88 10.78
CA ALA A 119 -34.19 22.92 11.78
C ALA A 119 -35.14 22.50 12.91
N SER A 120 -36.08 21.57 12.66
CA SER A 120 -37.03 21.08 13.67
C SER A 120 -36.57 19.83 14.40
N MET A 121 -35.50 19.16 13.91
CA MET A 121 -35.06 17.87 14.44
C MET A 121 -34.77 17.93 15.95
N GLY A 122 -35.41 17.01 16.68
CA GLY A 122 -35.25 16.88 18.13
C GLY A 122 -35.84 18.03 18.96
N ARG A 123 -36.63 18.93 18.36
CA ARG A 123 -37.41 19.93 19.09
C ARG A 123 -38.76 19.38 19.54
N ALA A 124 -39.40 20.06 20.49
CA ALA A 124 -40.74 19.69 20.95
C ALA A 124 -41.74 19.60 19.79
N GLY A 125 -42.45 18.47 19.68
CA GLY A 125 -43.40 18.20 18.61
C GLY A 125 -42.80 17.57 17.34
N ASP A 126 -41.48 17.38 17.28
CA ASP A 126 -40.86 16.55 16.25
C ASP A 126 -41.18 15.07 16.48
N THR A 127 -41.35 14.34 15.38
CA THR A 127 -41.81 12.94 15.37
C THR A 127 -40.80 12.02 14.68
N TYR A 128 -39.71 12.55 14.14
CA TYR A 128 -38.64 11.75 13.53
C TYR A 128 -37.66 11.25 14.59
N ARG A 129 -37.12 10.05 14.40
CA ARG A 129 -36.10 9.48 15.28
C ARG A 129 -34.78 10.23 15.17
N THR A 130 -34.31 10.74 16.31
CA THR A 130 -32.97 11.30 16.51
C THR A 130 -31.92 10.19 16.65
N LEU A 131 -30.63 10.54 16.54
CA LEU A 131 -29.51 9.62 16.76
C LEU A 131 -29.62 8.86 18.09
N GLY A 132 -29.94 9.56 19.19
CA GLY A 132 -30.06 8.94 20.50
C GLY A 132 -31.22 7.95 20.57
N GLY A 133 -32.34 8.28 19.89
CA GLY A 133 -33.46 7.37 19.75
C GLY A 133 -33.09 6.09 18.99
N ARG A 134 -32.30 6.21 17.92
CA ARG A 134 -31.83 5.06 17.12
C ARG A 134 -30.91 4.13 17.91
N ILE A 135 -30.03 4.69 18.75
CA ILE A 135 -29.16 3.90 19.63
C ILE A 135 -30.01 3.16 20.68
N ALA A 136 -31.04 3.80 21.25
CA ALA A 136 -31.96 3.15 22.18
C ALA A 136 -32.80 2.05 21.52
N ASP A 137 -33.23 2.24 20.27
CA ASP A 137 -33.94 1.23 19.48
C ASP A 137 -33.04 0.00 19.23
N LEU A 138 -31.75 0.22 18.92
CA LEU A 138 -30.77 -0.86 18.77
C LEU A 138 -30.54 -1.61 20.08
N ASP A 139 -30.39 -0.91 21.21
CA ASP A 139 -30.23 -1.55 22.52
C ASP A 139 -31.43 -2.44 22.87
N ALA A 140 -32.64 -1.91 22.70
CA ALA A 140 -33.88 -2.65 22.96
C ALA A 140 -34.02 -3.89 22.06
N LEU A 141 -33.57 -3.81 20.80
CA LEU A 141 -33.53 -4.96 19.91
C LEU A 141 -32.56 -6.03 20.38
N LEU A 142 -31.32 -5.65 20.73
CA LEU A 142 -30.31 -6.61 21.19
C LEU A 142 -30.72 -7.28 22.51
N ALA A 143 -31.42 -6.56 23.38
CA ALA A 143 -32.07 -7.14 24.56
C ALA A 143 -33.17 -8.14 24.15
N ALA A 144 -34.10 -7.76 23.26
CA ALA A 144 -35.21 -8.62 22.82
C ALA A 144 -34.75 -9.91 22.11
N LEU A 145 -33.58 -9.86 21.45
CA LEU A 145 -32.96 -11.02 20.82
C LEU A 145 -32.15 -11.90 21.80
N GLY A 146 -32.03 -11.50 23.07
CA GLY A 146 -31.21 -12.16 24.08
C GLY A 146 -29.71 -12.05 23.83
N LEU A 147 -29.28 -11.13 22.94
CA LEU A 147 -27.87 -11.00 22.54
C LEU A 147 -27.02 -10.34 23.63
N ARG A 148 -27.62 -9.47 24.45
CA ARG A 148 -26.95 -8.89 25.62
C ARG A 148 -26.63 -9.95 26.66
N ASP A 149 -27.61 -10.77 26.99
CA ASP A 149 -27.45 -11.87 27.95
C ASP A 149 -26.46 -12.90 27.42
N LEU A 150 -26.55 -13.24 26.12
CA LEU A 150 -25.63 -14.16 25.47
C LEU A 150 -24.19 -13.62 25.51
N ALA A 151 -23.97 -12.34 25.16
CA ALA A 151 -22.65 -11.71 25.24
C ALA A 151 -22.09 -11.71 26.67
N ALA A 152 -22.92 -11.46 27.68
CA ALA A 152 -22.52 -11.51 29.09
C ALA A 152 -22.05 -12.90 29.55
N THR A 153 -22.40 -13.98 28.83
CA THR A 153 -21.87 -15.33 29.08
C THR A 153 -20.52 -15.61 28.43
N GLY A 154 -19.93 -14.63 27.73
CA GLY A 154 -18.66 -14.75 27.00
C GLY A 154 -18.82 -15.09 25.51
N HIS A 155 -20.04 -15.09 24.98
CA HIS A 155 -20.26 -15.27 23.54
C HIS A 155 -19.76 -14.05 22.76
N PRO A 156 -18.84 -14.20 21.79
CA PRO A 156 -18.29 -13.05 21.08
C PRO A 156 -19.35 -12.28 20.30
N LEU A 157 -19.49 -10.99 20.60
CA LEU A 157 -20.37 -10.05 19.89
C LEU A 157 -19.54 -8.99 19.16
N ILE A 158 -19.70 -8.93 17.85
CA ILE A 158 -19.09 -7.91 16.99
C ILE A 158 -20.19 -6.98 16.49
N THR A 159 -19.97 -5.67 16.57
CA THR A 159 -20.83 -4.70 15.88
C THR A 159 -20.22 -4.30 14.54
N LEU A 160 -21.05 -4.09 13.52
CA LEU A 160 -20.67 -3.66 12.18
C LEU A 160 -21.60 -2.54 11.75
N GLY A 161 -21.08 -1.41 11.30
CA GLY A 161 -21.91 -0.32 10.81
C GLY A 161 -21.41 0.30 9.50
N HIS A 162 -22.33 0.88 8.74
CA HIS A 162 -22.03 1.66 7.53
C HIS A 162 -22.88 2.93 7.49
N ASP A 163 -22.29 4.02 6.98
CA ASP A 163 -22.93 5.33 6.91
C ASP A 163 -23.44 5.73 8.31
N TRP A 164 -24.64 6.29 8.48
CA TRP A 164 -25.18 6.58 9.82
C TRP A 164 -25.39 5.33 10.69
N GLY A 165 -25.52 4.16 10.08
CA GLY A 165 -25.51 2.89 10.81
C GLY A 165 -24.19 2.67 11.54
N GLY A 166 -23.08 3.23 11.03
CA GLY A 166 -21.78 3.31 11.68
C GLY A 166 -21.83 4.06 13.01
N VAL A 167 -22.33 5.30 13.02
CA VAL A 167 -22.43 6.09 14.27
C VAL A 167 -23.41 5.50 15.28
N VAL A 168 -24.52 4.90 14.82
CA VAL A 168 -25.47 4.18 15.70
C VAL A 168 -24.81 2.95 16.31
N SER A 169 -24.14 2.13 15.49
CA SER A 169 -23.44 0.91 15.91
C SER A 169 -22.29 1.20 16.88
N LEU A 170 -21.44 2.18 16.55
CA LEU A 170 -20.32 2.61 17.41
C LEU A 170 -20.82 3.27 18.69
N GLY A 171 -21.89 4.07 18.61
CA GLY A 171 -22.51 4.70 19.78
C GLY A 171 -23.09 3.68 20.76
N TRP A 172 -23.70 2.60 20.27
CA TRP A 172 -24.13 1.49 21.13
C TRP A 172 -22.92 0.74 21.72
N ALA A 173 -21.94 0.38 20.89
CA ALA A 173 -20.77 -0.38 21.35
C ALA A 173 -19.95 0.37 22.41
N ALA A 174 -19.77 1.68 22.25
CA ALA A 174 -19.02 2.51 23.19
C ALA A 174 -19.72 2.66 24.56
N ARG A 175 -21.05 2.44 24.63
CA ARG A 175 -21.83 2.41 25.88
C ARG A 175 -21.84 1.05 26.56
N HIS A 176 -21.50 0.01 25.81
CA HIS A 176 -21.49 -1.38 26.26
C HIS A 176 -20.14 -2.05 25.97
N PRO A 177 -18.99 -1.44 26.33
CA PRO A 177 -17.67 -2.01 26.05
C PRO A 177 -17.50 -3.41 26.65
N GLU A 178 -18.19 -3.70 27.75
CA GLU A 178 -18.20 -5.00 28.43
C GLU A 178 -18.93 -6.12 27.66
N LEU A 179 -19.79 -5.77 26.70
CA LEU A 179 -20.57 -6.73 25.92
C LEU A 179 -19.99 -6.96 24.52
N VAL A 180 -19.06 -6.13 24.05
CA VAL A 180 -18.49 -6.23 22.71
C VAL A 180 -17.14 -6.92 22.72
N ALA A 181 -17.00 -7.96 21.90
CA ALA A 181 -15.73 -8.61 21.64
C ALA A 181 -14.88 -7.82 20.62
N GLY A 182 -15.51 -6.97 19.80
CA GLY A 182 -14.84 -6.07 18.87
C GLY A 182 -15.83 -5.19 18.08
N VAL A 183 -15.32 -4.12 17.47
CA VAL A 183 -16.12 -3.19 16.65
C VAL A 183 -15.59 -3.11 15.22
N ALA A 184 -16.50 -3.10 14.25
CA ALA A 184 -16.18 -2.92 12.85
C ALA A 184 -17.01 -1.78 12.26
N THR A 185 -16.41 -0.99 11.38
CA THR A 185 -17.15 0.05 10.64
C THR A 185 -16.65 0.19 9.22
N LEU A 186 -17.58 0.60 8.36
CA LEU A 186 -17.28 1.08 7.02
C LEU A 186 -17.19 2.62 7.02
N ASN A 187 -17.25 3.25 5.84
CA ASN A 187 -17.42 4.71 5.69
C ASN A 187 -18.53 5.23 6.62
N THR A 188 -18.17 6.11 7.57
CA THR A 188 -19.07 6.73 8.55
C THR A 188 -18.43 7.99 9.13
N ALA A 189 -19.17 8.76 9.92
CA ALA A 189 -18.67 9.89 10.69
C ALA A 189 -19.27 9.87 12.10
N VAL A 190 -18.41 9.96 13.12
CA VAL A 190 -18.80 9.99 14.55
C VAL A 190 -18.57 11.36 15.19
N HIS A 191 -17.96 12.29 14.45
CA HIS A 191 -17.69 13.64 14.90
C HIS A 191 -17.64 14.60 13.71
N GLN A 192 -18.00 15.85 13.96
CA GLN A 192 -17.86 16.97 13.03
C GLN A 192 -17.03 18.06 13.72
N PRO A 193 -15.84 18.41 13.20
CA PRO A 193 -14.99 19.43 13.81
C PRO A 193 -15.69 20.78 13.91
N GLU A 194 -15.47 21.49 15.02
CA GLU A 194 -16.07 22.80 15.27
C GLU A 194 -15.67 23.81 14.17
N GLY A 195 -16.66 24.49 13.59
CA GLY A 195 -16.45 25.46 12.51
C GLY A 195 -16.14 24.86 11.14
N ALA A 196 -15.98 23.54 11.02
CA ALA A 196 -15.77 22.90 9.72
C ALA A 196 -17.12 22.66 9.01
N PRO A 197 -17.29 23.09 7.75
CA PRO A 197 -18.49 22.77 7.00
C PRO A 197 -18.59 21.27 6.75
N ILE A 198 -19.81 20.73 6.89
CA ILE A 198 -20.18 19.42 6.35
C ILE A 198 -19.95 19.38 4.82
N PRO A 199 -19.76 18.20 4.19
CA PRO A 199 -19.49 18.09 2.76
C PRO A 199 -20.53 18.82 1.90
N ALA A 200 -20.09 19.45 0.80
CA ALA A 200 -20.97 20.25 -0.07
C ALA A 200 -22.19 19.47 -0.61
N PRO A 201 -22.10 18.18 -1.01
CA PRO A 201 -23.27 17.39 -1.38
C PRO A 201 -24.31 17.31 -0.25
N LEU A 202 -23.84 17.22 0.99
CA LEU A 202 -24.70 17.10 2.16
C LEU A 202 -25.36 18.44 2.53
N GLN A 203 -24.64 19.55 2.40
CA GLN A 203 -25.23 20.88 2.53
C GLN A 203 -26.37 21.10 1.54
N ALA A 204 -26.18 20.68 0.29
CA ALA A 204 -27.20 20.77 -0.74
C ALA A 204 -28.43 19.91 -0.40
N ALA A 205 -28.21 18.68 0.10
CA ALA A 205 -29.29 17.79 0.52
C ALA A 205 -30.07 18.33 1.74
N LEU A 206 -29.40 19.04 2.64
CA LEU A 206 -30.01 19.63 3.85
C LEU A 206 -30.72 20.96 3.60
N ALA A 207 -30.59 21.57 2.41
CA ALA A 207 -31.17 22.86 2.12
C ALA A 207 -32.71 22.83 2.18
N GLY A 208 -33.32 23.79 2.89
CA GLY A 208 -34.73 23.81 3.32
C GLY A 208 -35.75 23.07 2.43
N PRO A 209 -36.10 23.58 1.23
CA PRO A 209 -37.06 22.90 0.35
C PRO A 209 -36.47 21.71 -0.43
N VAL A 210 -35.14 21.63 -0.55
CA VAL A 210 -34.44 20.55 -1.27
C VAL A 210 -34.52 19.25 -0.52
N LEU A 211 -34.41 19.27 0.82
CA LEU A 211 -34.48 18.07 1.66
C LEU A 211 -35.77 17.27 1.37
N PRO A 212 -36.98 17.78 1.60
CA PRO A 212 -38.21 17.02 1.35
C PRO A 212 -38.50 16.78 -0.14
N ALA A 213 -37.99 17.62 -1.04
CA ALA A 213 -38.15 17.41 -2.49
C ALA A 213 -37.32 16.20 -2.97
N SER A 214 -36.07 16.10 -2.53
CA SER A 214 -35.11 15.08 -2.97
C SER A 214 -35.25 13.74 -2.24
N THR A 215 -35.70 13.77 -0.98
CA THR A 215 -35.77 12.56 -0.13
C THR A 215 -37.17 11.96 -0.03
N VAL A 216 -38.23 12.78 -0.03
CA VAL A 216 -39.62 12.32 0.20
C VAL A 216 -40.44 12.38 -1.08
N THR A 217 -40.57 13.57 -1.67
CA THR A 217 -41.44 13.80 -2.84
C THR A 217 -40.98 12.97 -4.03
N THR A 218 -39.67 12.97 -4.28
CA THR A 218 -39.01 12.16 -5.31
C THR A 218 -38.14 11.08 -4.68
N ASP A 219 -37.62 10.16 -5.49
CA ASP A 219 -36.59 9.18 -5.13
C ASP A 219 -35.18 9.64 -5.54
N ALA A 220 -34.98 10.95 -5.74
CA ALA A 220 -33.71 11.49 -6.22
C ALA A 220 -32.55 11.12 -5.29
N PHE A 221 -32.76 11.18 -3.96
CA PHE A 221 -31.73 10.80 -2.98
C PHE A 221 -31.32 9.33 -3.13
N LEU A 222 -32.27 8.40 -3.25
CA LEU A 222 -31.99 6.97 -3.47
C LEU A 222 -31.26 6.73 -4.79
N SER A 223 -31.71 7.40 -5.85
CA SER A 223 -31.11 7.29 -7.18
C SER A 223 -29.67 7.81 -7.20
N VAL A 224 -29.40 8.91 -6.49
CA VAL A 224 -28.06 9.46 -6.35
C VAL A 224 -27.19 8.51 -5.53
N THR A 225 -27.61 8.08 -4.34
CA THR A 225 -26.81 7.19 -3.49
C THR A 225 -26.44 5.87 -4.20
N THR A 226 -27.40 5.23 -4.87
CA THR A 226 -27.13 3.99 -5.64
C THR A 226 -26.29 4.21 -6.90
N SER A 227 -26.21 5.45 -7.41
CA SER A 227 -25.34 5.80 -8.53
C SER A 227 -23.88 6.06 -8.13
N LEU A 228 -23.60 6.24 -6.82
CA LEU A 228 -22.25 6.44 -6.30
C LEU A 228 -21.42 5.15 -6.17
N ALA A 229 -22.03 3.99 -6.39
CA ALA A 229 -21.33 2.71 -6.42
C ALA A 229 -20.37 2.60 -7.61
N THR A 230 -19.20 2.01 -7.38
CA THR A 230 -18.16 1.78 -8.37
C THR A 230 -17.61 0.34 -8.30
N PRO A 231 -17.96 -0.52 -9.28
CA PRO A 231 -18.66 -0.23 -10.54
C PRO A 231 -20.16 0.07 -10.36
N ALA A 232 -20.79 0.58 -11.42
CA ALA A 232 -22.22 0.87 -11.40
C ALA A 232 -23.04 -0.40 -11.10
N LEU A 233 -24.04 -0.27 -10.21
CA LEU A 233 -24.90 -1.39 -9.82
C LEU A 233 -25.76 -1.89 -10.98
N ASP A 234 -25.97 -3.21 -11.02
CA ASP A 234 -26.96 -3.84 -11.89
C ASP A 234 -28.37 -3.31 -11.60
N ARG A 235 -29.23 -3.35 -12.62
CA ARG A 235 -30.61 -2.83 -12.54
C ARG A 235 -31.40 -3.46 -11.39
N ASP A 236 -31.29 -4.76 -11.21
CA ASP A 236 -32.05 -5.50 -10.20
C ASP A 236 -31.54 -5.20 -8.78
N VAL A 237 -30.23 -4.99 -8.63
CA VAL A 237 -29.62 -4.54 -7.37
C VAL A 237 -30.10 -3.13 -7.00
N ARG A 238 -30.13 -2.20 -7.97
CA ARG A 238 -30.69 -0.87 -7.76
C ARG A 238 -32.17 -0.93 -7.38
N ALA A 239 -32.95 -1.77 -8.05
CA ALA A 239 -34.38 -1.94 -7.76
C ALA A 239 -34.61 -2.48 -6.33
N ALA A 240 -33.76 -3.39 -5.85
CA ALA A 240 -33.85 -3.92 -4.48
C ALA A 240 -33.64 -2.84 -3.39
N TYR A 241 -32.74 -1.87 -3.62
CA TYR A 241 -32.59 -0.73 -2.70
C TYR A 241 -33.81 0.21 -2.70
N HIS A 242 -34.48 0.40 -3.83
CA HIS A 242 -35.67 1.25 -3.92
C HIS A 242 -36.94 0.60 -3.35
N LEU A 243 -36.96 -0.72 -3.26
CA LEU A 243 -38.16 -1.51 -2.97
C LEU A 243 -38.92 -1.08 -1.69
N PRO A 244 -38.29 -0.77 -0.55
CA PRO A 244 -39.03 -0.36 0.64
C PRO A 244 -39.61 1.06 0.55
N TYR A 245 -39.23 1.83 -0.48
CA TYR A 245 -39.37 3.28 -0.63
C TYR A 245 -40.05 3.69 -1.95
N ASP A 246 -40.84 2.78 -2.52
CA ASP A 246 -41.49 2.89 -3.84
C ASP A 246 -42.45 4.08 -3.98
N THR A 247 -42.99 4.58 -2.87
CA THR A 247 -43.97 5.66 -2.81
C THR A 247 -43.51 6.78 -1.88
N ALA A 248 -43.93 8.02 -2.16
CA ALA A 248 -43.59 9.17 -1.32
C ALA A 248 -44.04 9.00 0.15
N ALA A 249 -45.17 8.31 0.39
CA ALA A 249 -45.66 7.97 1.72
C ALA A 249 -44.69 7.08 2.51
N ARG A 250 -43.86 6.27 1.83
CA ARG A 250 -42.85 5.39 2.43
C ARG A 250 -41.46 6.02 2.51
N ARG A 251 -41.30 7.28 2.09
CA ARG A 251 -39.99 7.96 2.06
C ARG A 251 -39.76 8.96 3.20
N GLY A 252 -40.70 9.09 4.12
CA GLY A 252 -40.54 9.95 5.31
C GLY A 252 -39.28 9.65 6.10
N GLY A 253 -39.00 8.36 6.36
CA GLY A 253 -37.80 7.91 7.04
C GLY A 253 -36.49 8.32 6.37
N VAL A 254 -36.42 8.22 5.04
CA VAL A 254 -35.24 8.65 4.26
C VAL A 254 -34.95 10.12 4.51
N GLY A 255 -35.98 10.97 4.42
CA GLY A 255 -35.83 12.39 4.71
C GLY A 255 -35.55 12.70 6.19
N GLY A 256 -36.17 11.97 7.11
CA GLY A 256 -35.91 12.11 8.55
C GLY A 256 -34.47 11.78 8.93
N PHE A 257 -33.90 10.76 8.30
CA PHE A 257 -32.51 10.36 8.49
C PHE A 257 -31.52 11.38 7.95
N VAL A 258 -31.80 11.96 6.77
CA VAL A 258 -31.00 13.09 6.25
C VAL A 258 -31.13 14.30 7.17
N ALA A 259 -32.35 14.60 7.64
CA ALA A 259 -32.59 15.72 8.54
C ALA A 259 -31.85 15.54 9.88
N ASP A 260 -31.68 14.32 10.37
CA ASP A 260 -31.01 13.98 11.62
C ASP A 260 -29.50 14.31 11.67
N ILE A 261 -28.90 14.70 10.55
CA ILE A 261 -27.48 15.02 10.48
C ILE A 261 -27.21 16.39 11.12
N PRO A 262 -26.48 16.45 12.25
CA PRO A 262 -26.31 17.67 13.03
C PRO A 262 -25.27 18.59 12.38
N ALA A 263 -25.73 19.47 11.49
CA ALA A 263 -24.88 20.45 10.81
C ALA A 263 -24.43 21.61 11.71
N ASP A 264 -25.13 21.87 12.82
CA ASP A 264 -24.83 22.95 13.75
C ASP A 264 -25.06 22.55 15.23
N PRO A 265 -24.49 23.29 16.20
CA PRO A 265 -24.61 22.97 17.63
C PRO A 265 -26.03 23.02 18.20
N GLY A 266 -26.97 23.72 17.56
CA GLY A 266 -28.37 23.84 17.99
C GLY A 266 -29.26 22.68 17.53
N HIS A 267 -28.71 21.73 16.77
CA HIS A 267 -29.42 20.56 16.26
C HIS A 267 -29.68 19.51 17.36
N GLY A 268 -30.87 18.90 17.39
CA GLY A 268 -31.28 17.99 18.47
C GLY A 268 -30.39 16.76 18.68
N SER A 269 -29.77 16.25 17.61
CA SER A 269 -28.81 15.13 17.65
C SER A 269 -27.35 15.54 17.90
N HIS A 270 -27.05 16.84 17.95
CA HIS A 270 -25.69 17.33 18.17
C HIS A 270 -25.11 16.90 19.53
N PRO A 271 -25.82 17.02 20.67
CA PRO A 271 -25.30 16.58 21.97
C PRO A 271 -25.01 15.07 22.00
N GLU A 272 -25.82 14.29 21.29
CA GLU A 272 -25.61 12.85 21.19
C GLU A 272 -24.38 12.50 20.36
N LEU A 273 -24.17 13.17 19.23
CA LEU A 273 -22.98 12.97 18.40
C LEU A 273 -21.69 13.29 19.17
N GLN A 274 -21.68 14.37 19.97
CA GLN A 274 -20.52 14.70 20.81
C GLN A 274 -20.25 13.59 21.83
N ARG A 275 -21.29 13.10 22.53
CA ARG A 275 -21.16 11.99 23.47
C ARG A 275 -20.64 10.73 22.80
N VAL A 276 -21.15 10.35 21.62
CA VAL A 276 -20.64 9.19 20.87
C VAL A 276 -19.15 9.37 20.54
N GLY A 277 -18.73 10.58 20.15
CA GLY A 277 -17.31 10.87 19.92
C GLY A 277 -16.45 10.67 21.18
N GLU A 278 -16.89 11.20 22.33
CA GLU A 278 -16.20 11.07 23.62
C GLU A 278 -16.15 9.61 24.11
N ASP A 279 -17.28 8.91 24.07
CA ASP A 279 -17.41 7.50 24.44
C ASP A 279 -16.52 6.62 23.55
N LEU A 280 -16.45 6.91 22.24
CA LEU A 280 -15.59 6.18 21.32
C LEU A 280 -14.10 6.40 21.62
N ALA A 281 -13.70 7.61 22.00
CA ALA A 281 -12.32 7.87 22.45
C ALA A 281 -12.00 7.17 23.78
N ALA A 282 -13.01 6.96 24.64
CA ALA A 282 -12.87 6.12 25.83
C ALA A 282 -12.69 4.64 25.46
N LEU A 283 -13.50 4.12 24.53
CA LEU A 283 -13.34 2.77 23.96
C LEU A 283 -11.95 2.59 23.33
N GLY A 284 -11.45 3.63 22.66
CA GLY A 284 -10.08 3.76 22.14
C GLY A 284 -8.94 3.46 23.12
N ARG A 285 -9.19 3.66 24.41
CA ARG A 285 -8.23 3.45 25.50
C ARG A 285 -8.37 2.07 26.16
N THR A 286 -9.25 1.22 25.63
CA THR A 286 -9.47 -0.17 26.06
C THR A 286 -8.85 -1.15 25.06
N ASP A 287 -8.82 -2.44 25.42
CA ASP A 287 -8.32 -3.50 24.54
C ASP A 287 -9.36 -4.00 23.52
N VAL A 288 -10.54 -3.38 23.42
CA VAL A 288 -11.61 -3.80 22.49
C VAL A 288 -11.12 -3.62 21.05
N PRO A 289 -10.87 -4.71 20.28
CA PRO A 289 -10.30 -4.58 18.95
C PRO A 289 -11.23 -3.87 17.97
N ALA A 290 -10.65 -3.08 17.06
CA ALA A 290 -11.39 -2.36 16.03
C ALA A 290 -10.93 -2.72 14.60
N LEU A 291 -11.87 -2.74 13.66
CA LEU A 291 -11.64 -2.86 12.22
C LEU A 291 -12.34 -1.72 11.47
N ILE A 292 -11.61 -1.01 10.61
CA ILE A 292 -12.14 0.03 9.73
C ILE A 292 -11.87 -0.38 8.28
N LEU A 293 -12.94 -0.56 7.52
CA LEU A 293 -12.90 -0.85 6.09
C LEU A 293 -13.36 0.40 5.33
N TRP A 294 -12.50 1.03 4.55
CA TRP A 294 -12.75 2.40 4.08
C TRP A 294 -12.70 2.55 2.57
N GLY A 295 -13.76 3.04 1.95
CA GLY A 295 -13.80 3.48 0.55
C GLY A 295 -13.14 4.85 0.38
N ALA A 296 -11.98 4.88 -0.27
CA ALA A 296 -11.14 6.07 -0.37
C ALA A 296 -11.71 7.19 -1.27
N ASP A 297 -12.59 6.85 -2.21
CA ASP A 297 -13.15 7.78 -3.21
C ASP A 297 -14.59 8.20 -2.85
N ASP A 298 -15.05 7.95 -1.61
CA ASP A 298 -16.35 8.38 -1.12
C ASP A 298 -16.48 9.92 -1.09
N PRO A 299 -17.45 10.53 -1.79
CA PRO A 299 -17.64 11.98 -1.84
C PRO A 299 -18.33 12.57 -0.59
N VAL A 300 -18.92 11.72 0.26
CA VAL A 300 -19.62 12.09 1.49
C VAL A 300 -18.70 11.87 2.68
N PHE A 301 -18.26 10.63 2.89
CA PHE A 301 -17.34 10.27 3.98
C PHE A 301 -15.89 10.37 3.51
N LEU A 302 -15.40 11.62 3.52
CA LEU A 302 -14.02 11.96 3.16
C LEU A 302 -13.00 11.38 4.15
N ASP A 303 -11.74 11.21 3.71
CA ASP A 303 -10.62 10.71 4.54
C ASP A 303 -10.46 11.45 5.90
N ARG A 304 -10.93 12.70 6.03
CA ARG A 304 -10.94 13.41 7.32
C ARG A 304 -11.72 12.68 8.44
N TYR A 305 -12.75 11.91 8.06
CA TYR A 305 -13.56 11.15 9.01
C TYR A 305 -12.90 9.82 9.38
N LEU A 306 -12.21 9.18 8.42
CA LEU A 306 -11.30 8.07 8.73
C LEU A 306 -10.22 8.51 9.72
N ASP A 307 -9.67 9.70 9.49
CA ASP A 307 -8.66 10.30 10.34
C ASP A 307 -9.17 10.52 11.78
N ASP A 308 -10.37 11.08 11.96
CA ASP A 308 -11.01 11.21 13.29
C ASP A 308 -11.24 9.84 13.94
N LEU A 309 -11.72 8.84 13.19
CA LEU A 309 -11.89 7.48 13.70
C LEU A 309 -10.57 6.86 14.15
N ARG A 310 -9.47 7.06 13.40
CA ARG A 310 -8.13 6.58 13.76
C ARG A 310 -7.57 7.28 14.99
N ASP A 311 -7.87 8.56 15.17
CA ASP A 311 -7.44 9.31 16.35
C ASP A 311 -8.19 8.82 17.61
N ARG A 312 -9.47 8.44 17.46
CA ARG A 312 -10.29 7.88 18.56
C ARG A 312 -10.03 6.40 18.82
N LEU A 313 -9.68 5.63 17.79
CA LEU A 313 -9.38 4.20 17.85
C LEU A 313 -7.96 3.93 17.31
N PRO A 314 -6.90 4.33 18.05
CA PRO A 314 -5.52 4.27 17.56
C PRO A 314 -5.03 2.84 17.28
N HIS A 315 -5.65 1.84 17.89
CA HIS A 315 -5.40 0.41 17.69
C HIS A 315 -6.26 -0.21 16.58
N ALA A 316 -7.07 0.58 15.87
CA ALA A 316 -7.92 0.05 14.80
C ALA A 316 -7.06 -0.47 13.64
N ARG A 317 -7.42 -1.68 13.17
CA ARG A 317 -6.93 -2.18 11.89
C ARG A 317 -7.65 -1.47 10.77
N VAL A 318 -6.91 -0.79 9.92
CA VAL A 318 -7.48 -0.07 8.78
C VAL A 318 -7.18 -0.80 7.49
N HIS A 319 -8.19 -1.01 6.66
CA HIS A 319 -8.03 -1.41 5.27
C HIS A 319 -8.76 -0.43 4.36
N ARG A 320 -7.98 0.35 3.62
CA ARG A 320 -8.43 1.38 2.70
C ARG A 320 -8.51 0.81 1.28
N TYR A 321 -9.71 0.79 0.72
CA TYR A 321 -10.00 0.35 -0.64
C TYR A 321 -9.87 1.52 -1.60
N GLU A 322 -8.76 1.52 -2.35
CA GLU A 322 -8.55 2.45 -3.45
C GLU A 322 -9.61 2.25 -4.54
N ARG A 323 -10.15 3.35 -5.06
CA ARG A 323 -11.21 3.36 -6.09
C ARG A 323 -12.56 2.78 -5.66
N ALA A 324 -12.77 2.55 -4.36
CA ALA A 324 -14.10 2.27 -3.82
C ALA A 324 -14.72 3.57 -3.33
N GLY A 325 -15.99 3.78 -3.68
CA GLY A 325 -16.78 4.95 -3.34
C GLY A 325 -17.64 4.71 -2.11
N HIS A 326 -18.89 5.18 -2.19
CA HIS A 326 -19.77 5.30 -1.04
C HIS A 326 -20.39 3.96 -0.60
N LEU A 327 -20.92 3.17 -1.54
CA LEU A 327 -21.57 1.89 -1.23
C LEU A 327 -20.53 0.76 -1.18
N LEU A 328 -19.63 0.82 -0.20
CA LEU A 328 -18.45 -0.04 -0.11
C LEU A 328 -18.79 -1.55 -0.17
N VAL A 329 -19.90 -1.96 0.42
CA VAL A 329 -20.35 -3.37 0.44
C VAL A 329 -20.65 -3.92 -0.96
N ASP A 330 -21.08 -3.06 -1.88
CA ASP A 330 -21.33 -3.41 -3.28
C ASP A 330 -20.12 -3.11 -4.19
N ASP A 331 -19.24 -2.19 -3.79
CA ASP A 331 -18.04 -1.85 -4.55
C ASP A 331 -16.94 -2.91 -4.42
N ARG A 332 -16.77 -3.48 -3.22
CA ARG A 332 -15.67 -4.39 -2.88
C ARG A 332 -16.10 -5.48 -1.89
N ASP A 333 -15.35 -6.58 -1.87
CA ASP A 333 -15.56 -7.63 -0.87
C ASP A 333 -15.07 -7.17 0.51
N ILE A 334 -16.04 -6.83 1.36
CA ILE A 334 -15.84 -6.56 2.79
C ILE A 334 -16.00 -7.82 3.66
N THR A 335 -16.56 -8.89 3.10
CA THR A 335 -16.94 -10.09 3.83
C THR A 335 -15.71 -10.93 4.17
N ALA A 336 -14.83 -11.18 3.20
CA ALA A 336 -13.58 -11.89 3.44
C ALA A 336 -12.71 -11.25 4.55
N PRO A 337 -12.38 -9.94 4.50
CA PRO A 337 -11.59 -9.31 5.55
C PRO A 337 -12.29 -9.31 6.91
N LEU A 338 -13.59 -9.04 6.96
CA LEU A 338 -14.35 -9.05 8.22
C LEU A 338 -14.31 -10.43 8.88
N LEU A 339 -14.57 -11.50 8.12
CA LEU A 339 -14.59 -12.86 8.66
C LEU A 339 -13.19 -13.36 9.02
N GLN A 340 -12.15 -12.97 8.27
CA GLN A 340 -10.77 -13.25 8.65
C GLN A 340 -10.41 -12.54 9.97
N TRP A 341 -10.76 -11.27 10.10
CA TRP A 341 -10.54 -10.49 11.31
C TRP A 341 -11.27 -11.10 12.51
N ALA A 342 -12.54 -11.46 12.34
CA ALA A 342 -13.35 -12.10 13.38
C ALA A 342 -12.77 -13.47 13.79
N GLN A 343 -12.22 -14.24 12.85
CA GLN A 343 -11.54 -15.50 13.15
C GLN A 343 -10.26 -15.28 13.98
N LEU A 344 -9.43 -14.31 13.61
CA LEU A 344 -8.22 -13.95 14.36
C LEU A 344 -8.56 -13.40 15.75
N LEU A 345 -9.67 -12.64 15.87
CA LEU A 345 -10.23 -12.16 17.12
C LEU A 345 -10.55 -13.30 18.06
N ARG A 346 -11.36 -14.26 17.59
CA ARG A 346 -11.72 -15.46 18.35
C ARG A 346 -10.49 -16.27 18.76
N GLY A 347 -9.49 -16.35 17.88
CA GLY A 347 -8.24 -17.07 18.14
C GLY A 347 -7.30 -16.38 19.13
N GLY A 348 -7.58 -15.15 19.57
CA GLY A 348 -6.65 -14.35 20.39
C GLY A 348 -5.39 -13.95 19.61
N GLN A 349 -5.44 -13.95 18.28
CA GLN A 349 -4.29 -13.72 17.40
C GLN A 349 -4.18 -12.26 16.96
N LEU A 350 -5.05 -11.38 17.45
CA LEU A 350 -5.01 -9.95 17.13
C LEU A 350 -3.91 -9.18 17.86
N SER A 351 -3.28 -9.75 18.87
CA SER A 351 -2.09 -9.17 19.51
C SER A 351 -0.79 -9.60 18.83
N ASP A 352 -0.85 -10.51 17.85
CA ASP A 352 0.30 -10.97 17.08
C ASP A 352 0.82 -9.84 16.20
N PRO A 353 2.13 -9.50 16.19
CA PRO A 353 2.72 -8.61 15.20
C PRO A 353 2.34 -8.97 13.74
N ALA A 354 2.18 -10.26 13.45
CA ALA A 354 1.74 -10.76 12.15
C ALA A 354 0.30 -10.35 11.79
N SER A 355 -0.51 -9.94 12.76
CA SER A 355 -1.88 -9.49 12.55
C SER A 355 -2.01 -8.03 12.08
N GLY A 356 -0.89 -7.33 11.82
CA GLY A 356 -0.87 -6.05 11.09
C GLY A 356 -1.03 -4.78 11.93
N LEU A 357 -0.84 -4.85 13.26
CA LEU A 357 -0.57 -3.69 14.13
C LEU A 357 0.92 -3.72 14.54
N PRO A 358 1.54 -2.58 14.88
CA PRO A 358 2.87 -2.60 15.49
C PRO A 358 2.79 -3.37 16.83
N GLY A 359 3.46 -4.51 16.89
CA GLY A 359 3.53 -5.40 18.06
C GLY A 359 4.87 -6.13 18.08
N PRO A 360 5.30 -6.68 19.23
CA PRO A 360 6.72 -6.89 19.52
C PRO A 360 7.34 -8.17 18.93
N VAL A 361 8.58 -7.98 18.45
CA VAL A 361 9.74 -8.88 18.35
C VAL A 361 9.63 -10.12 17.42
N PRO A 362 10.45 -10.19 16.34
CA PRO A 362 10.73 -11.45 15.65
C PRO A 362 11.46 -12.44 16.58
N HIS A 363 10.89 -13.64 16.76
CA HIS A 363 11.52 -14.72 17.51
C HIS A 363 12.80 -15.24 16.85
N ALA A 364 13.87 -15.24 17.66
CA ALA A 364 14.90 -16.26 17.90
C ALA A 364 15.50 -17.06 16.72
N THR A 365 16.78 -16.75 16.44
CA THR A 365 17.92 -17.69 16.45
C THR A 365 17.59 -19.18 16.34
N ALA A 366 17.68 -19.72 15.13
CA ALA A 366 17.91 -21.15 14.93
C ALA A 366 19.25 -21.31 14.19
N VAL A 367 20.24 -21.77 14.94
CA VAL A 367 21.57 -22.15 14.47
C VAL A 367 21.40 -23.22 13.39
N ALA A 368 21.78 -22.91 12.15
CA ALA A 368 21.95 -23.92 11.12
C ALA A 368 23.30 -24.58 11.31
N ALA A 369 23.29 -25.91 11.45
CA ALA A 369 24.47 -26.74 11.50
C ALA A 369 25.35 -26.53 10.25
N ALA A 370 26.65 -26.35 10.47
CA ALA A 370 27.69 -26.22 9.46
C ALA A 370 27.96 -27.56 8.73
N ASP A 371 28.32 -27.50 7.44
CA ASP A 371 29.60 -28.01 6.86
C ASP A 371 29.69 -27.67 5.33
N PRO A 372 30.81 -27.88 4.60
CA PRO A 372 31.82 -26.85 4.31
C PRO A 372 32.04 -26.62 2.80
N GLY A 373 32.57 -25.45 2.43
CA GLY A 373 33.21 -25.31 1.11
C GLY A 373 33.19 -23.93 0.48
N LEU A 374 33.73 -22.92 1.15
CA LEU A 374 34.48 -21.85 0.50
C LEU A 374 35.25 -21.07 1.58
N GLU A 375 36.49 -21.45 1.84
CA GLU A 375 37.39 -20.65 2.67
C GLU A 375 37.76 -19.38 1.91
N VAL A 376 37.15 -18.27 2.30
CA VAL A 376 37.79 -16.96 2.22
C VAL A 376 38.14 -16.62 3.66
N ASP A 377 39.44 -16.67 3.98
CA ASP A 377 39.98 -16.29 5.28
C ASP A 377 39.65 -14.81 5.58
N LEU A 378 38.56 -14.61 6.31
CA LEU A 378 38.15 -13.37 6.94
C LEU A 378 38.24 -13.64 8.44
N GLY A 379 39.45 -13.48 9.01
CA GLY A 379 39.77 -13.80 10.40
C GLY A 379 38.61 -13.65 11.38
N GLU A 380 38.15 -14.80 11.90
CA GLU A 380 37.13 -14.85 12.94
C GLU A 380 37.77 -14.56 14.30
N GLU A 381 37.33 -13.49 14.96
CA GLU A 381 37.48 -13.34 16.41
C GLU A 381 36.47 -14.30 17.09
N PRO A 382 36.91 -15.33 17.84
CA PRO A 382 36.01 -16.28 18.47
C PRO A 382 35.42 -15.68 19.75
N GLY A 383 34.14 -15.29 19.71
CA GLY A 383 33.38 -14.94 20.92
C GLY A 383 32.39 -13.77 20.85
N ALA A 384 32.21 -13.12 19.70
CA ALA A 384 31.28 -12.01 19.61
C ALA A 384 29.81 -12.51 19.56
N ARG A 385 29.02 -12.18 20.60
CA ARG A 385 27.55 -12.12 20.50
C ARG A 385 27.17 -11.34 19.23
N GLU A 386 26.08 -11.71 18.54
CA GLU A 386 25.55 -10.86 17.45
C GLU A 386 25.48 -9.41 17.96
N PRO A 387 26.11 -8.45 17.25
CA PRO A 387 26.01 -7.05 17.63
C PRO A 387 24.53 -6.66 17.73
N GLY A 388 24.17 -5.85 18.72
CA GLY A 388 22.82 -5.30 18.84
C GLY A 388 22.39 -4.63 17.53
N VAL A 389 21.07 -4.53 17.30
CA VAL A 389 20.55 -3.89 16.08
C VAL A 389 21.00 -2.43 16.03
N VAL A 390 21.76 -2.08 14.98
CA VAL A 390 22.35 -0.75 14.76
C VAL A 390 21.28 0.21 14.25
N ARG A 391 21.28 1.44 14.77
CA ARG A 391 20.42 2.52 14.25
C ARG A 391 21.12 3.21 13.10
N LEU A 392 20.33 3.73 12.17
CA LEU A 392 20.86 4.34 10.94
C LEU A 392 21.83 5.50 11.22
N TRP A 393 21.70 6.19 12.35
CA TRP A 393 22.52 7.34 12.70
C TRP A 393 23.69 7.03 13.65
N ASP A 394 23.92 5.77 14.03
CA ASP A 394 24.96 5.45 15.03
C ASP A 394 26.36 5.89 14.54
N HIS A 395 26.75 5.52 13.32
CA HIS A 395 28.00 5.98 12.71
C HIS A 395 28.06 7.51 12.57
N LEU A 396 26.94 8.15 12.21
CA LEU A 396 26.87 9.60 12.12
C LEU A 396 27.16 10.26 13.48
N ARG A 397 26.53 9.77 14.55
CA ARG A 397 26.72 10.27 15.91
C ARG A 397 28.16 10.06 16.37
N ASP A 398 28.69 8.85 16.19
CA ASP A 398 30.01 8.48 16.70
C ASP A 398 31.12 9.21 15.94
N TRP A 399 31.05 9.24 14.61
CA TRP A 399 32.09 9.85 13.78
C TRP A 399 31.98 11.36 13.71
N GLY A 400 30.76 11.89 13.80
CA GLY A 400 30.48 13.32 13.89
C GLY A 400 30.58 13.91 15.29
N ALA A 401 30.92 13.13 16.32
CA ALA A 401 31.05 13.63 17.69
C ALA A 401 32.20 14.65 17.84
N PRO A 402 32.11 15.61 18.78
CA PRO A 402 33.25 16.44 19.15
C PRO A 402 34.41 15.57 19.65
N GLY A 403 35.60 15.75 19.08
CA GLY A 403 36.80 14.97 19.43
C GLY A 403 36.96 13.62 18.72
N SER A 404 36.06 13.25 17.80
CA SER A 404 36.24 12.09 16.92
C SER A 404 37.35 12.35 15.89
N ASP A 405 38.24 11.37 15.69
CA ASP A 405 39.27 11.39 14.65
C ASP A 405 38.69 11.40 13.22
N HIS A 406 37.43 10.96 13.06
CA HIS A 406 36.73 10.90 11.78
C HIS A 406 35.90 12.17 11.47
N ARG A 407 35.85 13.14 12.40
CA ARG A 407 34.97 14.31 12.30
C ARG A 407 35.16 15.08 10.98
N GLU A 408 36.40 15.24 10.56
CA GLU A 408 36.78 16.01 9.37
C GLU A 408 36.74 15.18 8.08
N TYR A 409 36.40 13.89 8.16
CA TYR A 409 36.31 13.05 6.97
C TYR A 409 35.02 13.37 6.21
N THR A 410 35.06 13.22 4.89
CA THR A 410 33.89 13.44 4.03
C THR A 410 32.80 12.42 4.35
N ALA A 411 31.61 12.91 4.68
CA ALA A 411 30.40 12.11 4.85
C ALA A 411 29.51 12.14 3.59
N LEU A 412 29.40 13.30 2.94
CA LEU A 412 28.56 13.47 1.75
C LEU A 412 29.28 14.26 0.66
N VAL A 413 29.03 13.91 -0.59
CA VAL A 413 29.40 14.71 -1.77
C VAL A 413 28.16 14.86 -2.66
N ASP A 414 27.69 16.09 -2.81
CA ASP A 414 26.54 16.44 -3.65
C ASP A 414 27.01 17.20 -4.89
N MET A 415 26.98 16.54 -6.05
CA MET A 415 27.38 17.12 -7.32
C MET A 415 26.34 18.11 -7.88
N ALA A 416 25.08 18.02 -7.46
CA ALA A 416 24.00 18.90 -7.88
C ALA A 416 23.82 20.13 -6.97
N GLY A 417 24.42 20.11 -5.77
CA GLY A 417 24.23 21.06 -4.66
C GLY A 417 24.55 22.55 -4.87
N ALA A 418 24.82 23.00 -6.09
CA ALA A 418 25.01 24.41 -6.38
C ALA A 418 23.68 25.18 -6.46
N GLN A 419 23.21 25.79 -5.36
CA GLN A 419 22.28 26.92 -5.44
C GLN A 419 23.02 28.26 -5.34
N ALA A 420 22.94 29.02 -6.44
CA ALA A 420 22.43 30.38 -6.49
C ALA A 420 22.77 31.31 -5.29
N GLY A 421 24.06 31.58 -5.07
CA GLY A 421 24.55 32.66 -4.22
C GLY A 421 25.80 33.26 -4.84
N ARG A 422 25.82 34.59 -5.00
CA ARG A 422 26.79 35.38 -5.77
C ARG A 422 28.25 34.98 -5.52
N SER A 423 28.92 34.39 -6.52
CA SER A 423 30.36 34.57 -6.72
C SER A 423 30.60 34.98 -8.16
N LEU A 424 31.00 36.24 -8.33
CA LEU A 424 31.44 36.83 -9.59
C LEU A 424 32.86 36.37 -9.93
N VAL A 425 33.15 35.06 -9.94
CA VAL A 425 34.33 34.48 -10.60
C VAL A 425 34.04 33.02 -11.00
N GLY A 426 33.75 32.78 -12.28
CA GLY A 426 33.69 31.45 -12.90
C GLY A 426 32.30 30.77 -12.91
N THR A 427 31.92 30.19 -14.05
CA THR A 427 30.60 29.56 -14.32
C THR A 427 30.49 28.08 -13.93
N ALA A 428 31.49 27.53 -13.23
CA ALA A 428 31.50 26.12 -12.85
C ALA A 428 30.76 25.89 -11.51
N ARG A 429 29.70 25.07 -11.53
CA ARG A 429 29.09 24.52 -10.30
C ARG A 429 30.13 23.68 -9.57
N ARG A 430 30.48 24.04 -8.33
CA ARG A 430 31.36 23.21 -7.50
C ARG A 430 30.54 22.19 -6.71
N PRO A 431 31.00 20.92 -6.59
CA PRO A 431 30.41 19.94 -5.69
C PRO A 431 30.37 20.47 -4.24
N VAL A 432 29.35 20.08 -3.49
CA VAL A 432 29.26 20.36 -2.06
C VAL A 432 29.73 19.11 -1.32
N ALA A 433 30.91 19.18 -0.71
CA ALA A 433 31.39 18.17 0.23
C ALA A 433 30.99 18.58 1.66
N VAL A 434 30.55 17.61 2.46
CA VAL A 434 30.14 17.80 3.86
C VAL A 434 30.88 16.80 4.71
N THR A 435 31.50 17.24 5.80
CA THR A 435 32.19 16.35 6.74
C THR A 435 31.22 15.64 7.68
N TRP A 436 31.67 14.60 8.40
CA TRP A 436 30.85 13.95 9.43
C TRP A 436 30.44 14.92 10.55
N GLY A 437 31.35 15.79 10.97
CA GLY A 437 31.06 16.84 11.95
C GLY A 437 30.00 17.82 11.46
N GLU A 438 30.14 18.32 10.23
CA GLU A 438 29.15 19.23 9.64
C GLU A 438 27.78 18.57 9.47
N LEU A 439 27.74 17.30 9.04
CA LEU A 439 26.49 16.56 8.90
C LEU A 439 25.81 16.35 10.25
N GLN A 440 26.57 15.97 11.29
CA GLN A 440 26.05 15.77 12.65
C GLN A 440 25.53 17.09 13.25
N GLU A 441 26.24 18.20 13.04
CA GLU A 441 25.79 19.55 13.42
C GLU A 441 24.47 19.92 12.73
N MET A 442 24.37 19.70 11.41
CA MET A 442 23.14 19.97 10.65
C MET A 442 21.98 19.10 11.14
N VAL A 443 22.21 17.79 11.31
CA VAL A 443 21.18 16.84 11.77
C VAL A 443 20.69 17.20 13.17
N SER A 444 21.60 17.50 14.10
CA SER A 444 21.25 17.85 15.47
C SER A 444 20.48 19.18 15.53
N ALA A 445 20.92 20.19 14.79
CA ALA A 445 20.24 21.49 14.72
C ALA A 445 18.84 21.39 14.10
N ILE A 446 18.69 20.63 13.00
CA ILE A 446 17.37 20.38 12.39
C ILE A 446 16.48 19.61 13.38
N ALA A 447 16.96 18.55 14.02
CA ALA A 447 16.16 17.76 14.95
C ALA A 447 15.68 18.60 16.15
N THR A 448 16.55 19.41 16.77
CA THR A 448 16.20 20.38 17.81
C THR A 448 15.15 21.38 17.30
N GLY A 449 15.33 21.93 16.09
CA GLY A 449 14.39 22.87 15.48
C GLY A 449 13.01 22.26 15.18
N LEU A 450 12.97 21.01 14.69
CA LEU A 450 11.74 20.26 14.45
C LEU A 450 11.01 19.96 15.77
N TRP A 451 11.74 19.56 16.81
CA TRP A 451 11.19 19.34 18.14
C TRP A 451 10.57 20.62 18.71
N ALA A 452 11.29 21.74 18.65
CA ALA A 452 10.81 23.05 19.10
C ALA A 452 9.59 23.53 18.30
N ALA A 453 9.49 23.18 17.00
CA ALA A 453 8.33 23.47 16.17
C ALA A 453 7.09 22.62 16.51
N GLY A 454 7.23 21.60 17.38
CA GLY A 454 6.13 20.76 17.84
C GLY A 454 6.05 19.38 17.16
N MET A 455 7.06 18.98 16.39
CA MET A 455 7.16 17.61 15.86
C MET A 455 7.41 16.64 17.00
N ARG A 456 6.72 15.49 16.99
CA ARG A 456 6.80 14.46 18.04
C ARG A 456 7.03 13.07 17.43
N PRO A 457 7.52 12.10 18.23
CA PRO A 457 7.67 10.73 17.77
C PRO A 457 6.36 10.16 17.19
N GLY A 458 6.46 9.41 16.09
CA GLY A 458 5.31 8.89 15.34
C GLY A 458 4.67 9.87 14.35
N ASP A 459 5.02 11.17 14.40
CA ASP A 459 4.57 12.13 13.39
C ASP A 459 5.09 11.72 12.01
N ARG A 460 4.25 11.83 10.99
CA ARG A 460 4.59 11.46 9.61
C ARG A 460 5.07 12.66 8.82
N VAL A 461 6.20 12.49 8.12
CA VAL A 461 6.90 13.58 7.41
C VAL A 461 7.06 13.22 5.94
N ALA A 462 6.34 13.91 5.06
CA ALA A 462 6.50 13.76 3.61
C ALA A 462 7.82 14.40 3.15
N MET A 463 8.68 13.60 2.52
CA MET A 463 10.00 14.04 2.03
C MET A 463 9.93 14.40 0.54
N LEU A 464 9.80 15.68 0.24
CA LEU A 464 9.78 16.25 -1.12
C LEU A 464 11.10 16.97 -1.44
N VAL A 465 12.21 16.33 -1.09
CA VAL A 465 13.58 16.82 -1.25
C VAL A 465 14.34 15.88 -2.18
N PRO A 466 14.99 16.38 -3.24
CA PRO A 466 15.85 15.55 -4.09
C PRO A 466 17.03 14.95 -3.33
N PRO A 467 17.61 13.84 -3.81
CA PRO A 467 18.83 13.26 -3.23
C PRO A 467 19.97 14.27 -3.16
N GLY A 468 20.79 14.16 -2.11
CA GLY A 468 21.90 15.06 -1.85
C GLY A 468 22.01 15.42 -0.37
N ARG A 469 22.69 16.55 -0.08
CA ARG A 469 22.93 17.01 1.29
C ARG A 469 21.65 17.22 2.08
N ASP A 470 20.72 17.99 1.50
CA ASP A 470 19.53 18.45 2.21
C ASP A 470 18.60 17.29 2.60
N LEU A 471 18.41 16.32 1.70
CA LEU A 471 17.59 15.14 1.98
C LEU A 471 18.22 14.28 3.07
N SER A 472 19.55 14.09 3.02
CA SER A 472 20.27 13.30 4.04
C SER A 472 20.14 13.95 5.41
N ALA A 473 20.44 15.24 5.53
CA ALA A 473 20.33 15.95 6.81
C ALA A 473 18.89 15.96 7.35
N ALA A 474 17.89 16.22 6.50
CA ALA A 474 16.49 16.21 6.90
C ALA A 474 15.99 14.82 7.32
N LEU A 475 16.34 13.78 6.56
CA LEU A 475 15.93 12.40 6.87
C LEU A 475 16.49 11.94 8.21
N TYR A 476 17.79 12.11 8.43
CA TYR A 476 18.42 11.70 9.68
C TYR A 476 17.84 12.49 10.85
N ALA A 477 17.59 13.80 10.70
CA ALA A 477 16.94 14.59 11.74
C ALA A 477 15.51 14.12 12.07
N VAL A 478 14.71 13.78 11.05
CA VAL A 478 13.36 13.21 11.22
C VAL A 478 13.44 11.88 12.00
N LEU A 479 14.36 11.00 11.62
CA LEU A 479 14.58 9.71 12.30
C LEU A 479 15.08 9.91 13.74
N ARG A 480 15.93 10.92 13.99
CA ARG A 480 16.41 11.29 15.34
C ARG A 480 15.28 11.77 16.26
N VAL A 481 14.31 12.50 15.73
CA VAL A 481 13.10 12.92 16.47
C VAL A 481 12.18 11.71 16.77
N GLY A 482 12.36 10.58 16.08
CA GLY A 482 11.44 9.44 16.13
C GLY A 482 10.20 9.64 15.24
N ALA A 483 10.24 10.59 14.32
CA ALA A 483 9.22 10.80 13.32
C ALA A 483 9.41 9.86 12.12
N VAL A 484 8.33 9.59 11.39
CA VAL A 484 8.27 8.59 10.32
C VAL A 484 8.46 9.26 8.96
N ALA A 485 9.51 8.89 8.24
CA ALA A 485 9.74 9.42 6.90
C ALA A 485 8.77 8.79 5.88
N VAL A 486 7.99 9.61 5.18
CA VAL A 486 7.09 9.17 4.11
C VAL A 486 7.72 9.50 2.77
N VAL A 487 8.05 8.47 1.99
CA VAL A 487 8.71 8.58 0.70
C VAL A 487 7.79 8.05 -0.40
N ALA A 488 7.34 8.97 -1.26
CA ALA A 488 6.60 8.65 -2.48
C ALA A 488 7.40 9.13 -3.70
N ASP A 489 7.78 8.19 -4.56
CA ASP A 489 8.60 8.46 -5.72
C ASP A 489 7.83 9.29 -6.78
N GLN A 490 8.53 10.20 -7.46
CA GLN A 490 7.94 11.03 -8.51
C GLN A 490 7.43 10.22 -9.71
N GLY A 491 7.95 9.02 -9.93
CA GLY A 491 7.47 8.06 -10.93
C GLY A 491 6.02 7.60 -10.73
N LEU A 492 5.42 7.86 -9.56
CA LEU A 492 3.98 7.68 -9.36
C LEU A 492 3.13 8.71 -10.13
N GLY A 493 3.75 9.79 -10.60
CA GLY A 493 3.08 10.95 -11.15
C GLY A 493 2.23 11.68 -10.09
N VAL A 494 1.71 12.85 -10.46
CA VAL A 494 0.95 13.72 -9.53
C VAL A 494 -0.25 12.99 -8.91
N LYS A 495 -0.99 12.20 -9.69
CA LYS A 495 -2.16 11.45 -9.20
C LYS A 495 -1.75 10.39 -8.17
N GLY A 496 -0.72 9.60 -8.46
CA GLY A 496 -0.23 8.56 -7.55
C GLY A 496 0.38 9.15 -6.28
N MET A 497 1.17 10.21 -6.41
CA MET A 497 1.71 10.94 -5.25
C MET A 497 0.60 11.53 -4.37
N THR A 498 -0.42 12.18 -4.95
CA THR A 498 -1.54 12.72 -4.15
C THR A 498 -2.28 11.62 -3.39
N ARG A 499 -2.49 10.45 -4.02
CA ARG A 499 -3.09 9.29 -3.32
C ARG A 499 -2.20 8.80 -2.17
N ALA A 500 -0.90 8.65 -2.42
CA ALA A 500 0.06 8.24 -1.41
C ALA A 500 0.08 9.20 -0.21
N MET A 501 0.09 10.52 -0.46
CA MET A 501 0.09 11.53 0.61
C MET A 501 -1.22 11.54 1.40
N LYS A 502 -2.38 11.42 0.73
CA LYS A 502 -3.67 11.30 1.43
C LYS A 502 -3.72 10.04 2.28
N SER A 503 -3.26 8.91 1.75
CA SER A 503 -3.22 7.64 2.48
C SER A 503 -2.29 7.70 3.69
N ALA A 504 -1.09 8.25 3.52
CA ALA A 504 -0.08 8.29 4.57
C ALA A 504 -0.39 9.33 5.65
N ARG A 505 -1.23 10.33 5.38
CA ARG A 505 -1.62 11.42 6.29
C ARG A 505 -0.41 12.10 6.95
N PRO A 506 0.54 12.67 6.19
CA PRO A 506 1.67 13.37 6.76
C PRO A 506 1.20 14.57 7.60
N ARG A 507 1.72 14.69 8.82
CA ARG A 507 1.54 15.89 9.66
C ARG A 507 2.50 17.00 9.24
N TRP A 508 3.61 16.64 8.60
CA TRP A 508 4.65 17.55 8.15
C TRP A 508 5.04 17.28 6.71
N ILE A 509 5.39 18.33 5.97
CA ILE A 509 5.91 18.24 4.61
C ILE A 509 7.21 19.02 4.55
N ILE A 510 8.33 18.34 4.30
CA ILE A 510 9.63 18.98 4.08
C ILE A 510 9.92 18.95 2.58
N GLY A 511 10.14 20.10 1.95
CA GLY A 511 10.33 20.13 0.51
C GLY A 511 11.01 21.36 -0.07
N ARG A 512 11.46 21.22 -1.32
CA ARG A 512 11.85 22.38 -2.16
C ARG A 512 10.61 23.00 -2.81
N THR A 513 10.75 24.22 -3.32
CA THR A 513 9.66 25.01 -3.93
C THR A 513 8.75 24.19 -4.86
N PRO A 514 9.24 23.39 -5.83
CA PRO A 514 8.35 22.64 -6.72
C PRO A 514 7.46 21.65 -5.97
N GLY A 515 8.01 20.91 -5.00
CA GLY A 515 7.28 19.97 -4.18
C GLY A 515 6.26 20.65 -3.27
N LEU A 516 6.62 21.77 -2.64
CA LEU A 516 5.71 22.53 -1.79
C LEU A 516 4.58 23.20 -2.58
N THR A 517 4.86 23.69 -3.80
CA THR A 517 3.83 24.19 -4.71
C THR A 517 2.83 23.09 -5.05
N LEU A 518 3.31 21.88 -5.37
CA LEU A 518 2.45 20.73 -5.64
C LEU A 518 1.59 20.37 -4.41
N ALA A 519 2.22 20.28 -3.23
CA ALA A 519 1.53 19.98 -1.98
C ALA A 519 0.44 21.02 -1.66
N ARG A 520 0.68 22.31 -1.96
CA ARG A 520 -0.31 23.37 -1.79
C ARG A 520 -1.44 23.26 -2.81
N ALA A 521 -1.10 23.08 -4.09
CA ALA A 521 -2.07 22.99 -5.19
C ALA A 521 -2.99 21.77 -5.07
N GLN A 522 -2.48 20.65 -4.55
CA GLN A 522 -3.24 19.41 -4.35
C GLN A 522 -3.85 19.31 -2.94
N SER A 523 -3.74 20.37 -2.14
CA SER A 523 -4.25 20.43 -0.76
C SER A 523 -3.81 19.24 0.10
N TRP A 524 -2.54 18.86 0.01
CA TRP A 524 -1.98 17.82 0.87
C TRP A 524 -2.00 18.28 2.32
N PRO A 525 -2.33 17.38 3.27
CA PRO A 525 -2.34 17.70 4.69
C PRO A 525 -0.92 17.94 5.21
N GLY A 526 -0.82 18.71 6.29
CA GLY A 526 0.42 18.88 7.04
C GLY A 526 1.06 20.26 6.96
N THR A 527 1.85 20.56 7.99
CA THR A 527 2.62 21.79 8.14
C THR A 527 3.83 21.76 7.20
N ARG A 528 3.98 22.81 6.38
CA ARG A 528 5.03 22.87 5.34
C ARG A 528 6.30 23.52 5.89
N ILE A 529 7.43 22.85 5.68
CA ILE A 529 8.77 23.32 5.99
C ILE A 529 9.56 23.34 4.67
N SER A 530 10.13 24.49 4.33
CA SER A 530 10.98 24.59 3.14
C SER A 530 12.41 24.17 3.44
N VAL A 531 13.12 23.69 2.42
CA VAL A 531 14.56 23.45 2.57
C VAL A 531 15.28 24.79 2.80
N ALA A 532 15.27 25.69 1.80
CA ALA A 532 15.83 27.03 1.88
C ALA A 532 14.89 28.03 2.56
N GLU A 533 15.42 29.12 3.12
CA GLU A 533 14.62 30.21 3.63
C GLU A 533 13.89 30.95 2.49
N PRO A 534 12.55 30.92 2.45
CA PRO A 534 11.80 31.57 1.40
C PRO A 534 11.63 33.07 1.73
N GLY A 535 11.66 33.92 0.70
CA GLY A 535 11.29 35.32 0.87
C GLY A 535 9.85 35.47 1.38
N ALA A 536 9.53 36.60 2.03
CA ALA A 536 8.24 36.81 2.70
C ALA A 536 6.99 36.55 1.82
N ALA A 537 7.05 36.93 0.54
CA ALA A 537 5.96 36.66 -0.42
C ALA A 537 5.78 35.16 -0.69
N GLN A 538 6.88 34.44 -0.88
CA GLN A 538 6.86 33.00 -1.14
C GLN A 538 6.41 32.22 0.10
N ARG A 539 6.83 32.63 1.30
CA ARG A 539 6.39 32.04 2.58
C ARG A 539 4.87 32.08 2.72
N ARG A 540 4.25 33.23 2.42
CA ARG A 540 2.79 33.41 2.43
C ARG A 540 2.09 32.61 1.33
N LEU A 541 2.63 32.62 0.12
CA LEU A 541 2.03 31.93 -1.04
C LEU A 541 1.98 30.41 -0.84
N LEU A 542 3.07 29.84 -0.35
CA LEU A 542 3.23 28.40 -0.17
C LEU A 542 2.79 27.92 1.21
N ASP A 543 2.36 28.83 2.10
CA ASP A 543 1.96 28.52 3.47
C ASP A 543 3.08 27.77 4.23
N VAL A 544 4.29 28.34 4.17
CA VAL A 544 5.49 27.76 4.79
C VAL A 544 5.64 28.27 6.22
N SER A 545 5.68 27.32 7.15
CA SER A 545 5.83 27.59 8.58
C SER A 545 7.25 27.97 8.97
N ASP A 546 8.26 27.32 8.39
CA ASP A 546 9.68 27.51 8.70
C ASP A 546 10.58 26.91 7.60
N SER A 547 11.91 27.01 7.75
CA SER A 547 12.87 26.35 6.86
C SER A 547 13.98 25.60 7.58
N LEU A 548 14.56 24.59 6.92
CA LEU A 548 15.67 23.80 7.47
C LEU A 548 16.91 24.67 7.73
N TYR A 549 17.27 25.55 6.80
CA TYR A 549 18.43 26.43 7.00
C TYR A 549 18.22 27.43 8.13
N ALA A 550 17.00 27.96 8.30
CA ALA A 550 16.70 28.82 9.44
C ALA A 550 16.75 28.05 10.77
N MET A 551 16.37 26.75 10.80
CA MET A 551 16.56 25.90 11.97
C MET A 551 18.05 25.67 12.26
N ILE A 552 18.86 25.39 11.23
CA ILE A 552 20.31 25.25 11.37
C ILE A 552 20.91 26.53 11.95
N ASP A 553 20.61 27.70 11.39
CA ASP A 553 21.17 28.97 11.85
C ASP A 553 20.81 29.29 13.31
N ARG A 554 19.64 28.85 13.79
CA ARG A 554 19.18 29.07 15.17
C ARG A 554 19.76 28.08 16.19
N HIS A 555 20.02 26.84 15.77
CA HIS A 555 20.30 25.73 16.69
C HIS A 555 21.65 25.05 16.47
N ARG A 556 22.46 25.51 15.50
CA ARG A 556 23.80 24.95 15.25
C ARG A 556 24.72 25.24 16.43
N ASP A 557 25.24 24.18 17.02
CA ASP A 557 26.27 24.22 18.05
C ASP A 557 27.35 23.15 17.75
N PRO A 558 28.56 23.55 17.33
CA PRO A 558 29.67 22.62 17.08
C PRO A 558 30.12 21.84 18.31
N ALA A 559 29.83 22.33 19.52
CA ALA A 559 30.15 21.65 20.77
C ALA A 559 29.04 20.69 21.21
N ALA A 560 27.83 20.79 20.64
CA ALA A 560 26.74 19.87 20.93
C ALA A 560 27.00 18.52 20.25
N GLY A 561 27.00 17.45 21.05
CA GLY A 561 27.09 16.09 20.55
C GLY A 561 25.76 15.55 20.02
N ASP A 562 24.63 16.17 20.41
CA ASP A 562 23.30 15.65 20.12
C ASP A 562 22.18 16.71 20.06
N ALA A 563 21.03 16.32 19.50
CA ALA A 563 19.80 17.10 19.48
C ALA A 563 19.17 17.18 20.87
N VAL A 564 18.60 18.34 21.21
CA VAL A 564 18.07 18.65 22.54
C VAL A 564 16.66 19.23 22.49
N ASP A 565 15.95 19.15 23.61
CA ASP A 565 14.66 19.81 23.84
C ASP A 565 14.84 21.29 24.25
N GLU A 566 13.72 21.97 24.53
CA GLU A 566 13.70 23.36 24.99
C GLU A 566 14.43 23.62 26.33
N HIS A 567 14.73 22.56 27.08
CA HIS A 567 15.45 22.60 28.36
C HIS A 567 16.93 22.23 28.22
N GLY A 568 17.40 21.90 27.01
CA GLY A 568 18.76 21.43 26.77
C GLY A 568 18.96 19.95 27.11
N THR A 569 17.87 19.19 27.31
CA THR A 569 17.93 17.74 27.55
C THR A 569 18.02 17.02 26.21
N VAL A 570 18.89 16.01 26.10
CA VAL A 570 18.99 15.18 24.89
C VAL A 570 17.65 14.53 24.57
N LEU A 571 17.26 14.57 23.29
CA LEU A 571 16.01 13.95 22.84
C LEU A 571 16.00 12.43 23.13
N PRO A 572 14.86 11.85 23.52
CA PRO A 572 14.77 10.43 23.81
C PRO A 572 15.05 9.58 22.56
N GLU A 573 15.73 8.45 22.74
CA GLU A 573 15.93 7.51 21.64
C GLU A 573 14.61 6.81 21.25
N PRO A 574 14.27 6.77 19.94
CA PRO A 574 13.08 6.04 19.47
C PRO A 574 13.19 4.54 19.75
N ALA A 575 12.08 3.89 20.12
CA ALA A 575 12.05 2.44 20.25
C ALA A 575 12.43 1.74 18.93
N LEU A 576 13.07 0.56 19.01
CA LEU A 576 13.50 -0.16 17.81
C LEU A 576 12.32 -0.66 16.96
N ASP A 577 11.21 -1.00 17.59
CA ASP A 577 9.97 -1.42 16.95
C ASP A 577 9.08 -0.25 16.50
N ALA A 578 9.48 1.00 16.77
CA ALA A 578 8.78 2.17 16.24
C ALA A 578 8.96 2.29 14.72
N ASP A 579 7.91 2.77 14.05
CA ASP A 579 7.94 3.07 12.62
C ASP A 579 9.04 4.10 12.31
N ALA A 580 9.86 3.81 11.31
CA ALA A 580 10.93 4.70 10.83
C ALA A 580 10.60 5.27 9.44
N ALA A 581 10.01 4.46 8.56
CA ALA A 581 9.69 4.88 7.20
C ALA A 581 8.43 4.23 6.63
N VAL A 582 7.73 4.97 5.77
CA VAL A 582 6.69 4.48 4.87
C VAL A 582 7.17 4.70 3.43
N LEU A 583 7.51 3.60 2.75
CA LEU A 583 8.04 3.61 1.38
C LEU A 583 6.94 3.17 0.40
N PHE A 584 6.52 4.05 -0.50
CA PHE A 584 5.49 3.69 -1.49
C PHE A 584 6.06 2.88 -2.66
N THR A 585 5.40 1.77 -2.99
CA THR A 585 5.72 0.96 -4.19
C THR A 585 5.38 1.70 -5.48
N SER A 586 5.93 1.28 -6.62
CA SER A 586 5.75 1.95 -7.93
C SER A 586 4.34 1.85 -8.52
N GLY A 587 3.44 1.06 -7.94
CA GLY A 587 2.05 0.91 -8.42
C GLY A 587 1.91 0.32 -9.83
N SER A 588 2.88 -0.47 -10.31
CA SER A 588 2.83 -1.04 -11.67
C SER A 588 1.79 -2.15 -11.85
N THR A 589 1.35 -2.77 -10.75
CA THR A 589 0.37 -3.88 -10.74
C THR A 589 -0.93 -3.53 -10.01
N GLY A 590 -1.15 -2.24 -9.75
CA GLY A 590 -2.28 -1.75 -8.96
C GLY A 590 -1.94 -0.46 -8.21
N PRO A 591 -2.81 0.00 -7.29
CA PRO A 591 -2.50 1.16 -6.46
C PRO A 591 -1.18 1.00 -5.69
N ALA A 592 -0.42 2.10 -5.56
CA ALA A 592 0.81 2.13 -4.78
C ALA A 592 0.53 1.78 -3.31
N LYS A 593 1.38 0.94 -2.73
CA LYS A 593 1.23 0.45 -1.35
C LYS A 593 2.30 1.11 -0.48
N GLY A 594 1.92 1.66 0.68
CA GLY A 594 2.88 2.15 1.66
C GLY A 594 3.48 1.00 2.44
N VAL A 595 4.78 0.73 2.26
CA VAL A 595 5.51 -0.32 2.99
C VAL A 595 6.11 0.28 4.25
N VAL A 596 5.73 -0.23 5.41
CA VAL A 596 6.22 0.27 6.70
C VAL A 596 7.48 -0.49 7.13
N TYR A 597 8.51 0.25 7.49
CA TYR A 597 9.72 -0.24 8.12
C TYR A 597 9.88 0.36 9.51
N THR A 598 10.25 -0.48 10.48
CA THR A 598 10.67 -0.03 11.82
C THR A 598 12.16 0.29 11.84
N HIS A 599 12.63 0.98 12.89
CA HIS A 599 14.06 1.22 13.10
C HIS A 599 14.86 -0.09 13.11
N GLU A 600 14.33 -1.13 13.74
CA GLU A 600 14.95 -2.45 13.83
C GLU A 600 15.18 -3.08 12.44
N ARG A 601 14.13 -3.07 11.61
CA ARG A 601 14.16 -3.69 10.28
C ARG A 601 15.14 -2.97 9.34
N LEU A 602 15.19 -1.64 9.40
CA LEU A 602 16.20 -0.87 8.65
C LEU A 602 17.62 -1.14 9.16
N GLY A 603 17.82 -1.24 10.48
CA GLY A 603 19.12 -1.61 11.06
C GLY A 603 19.60 -2.99 10.59
N ARG A 604 18.69 -3.97 10.55
CA ARG A 604 18.96 -5.32 10.03
C ARG A 604 19.28 -5.32 8.53
N LEU A 605 18.63 -4.47 7.74
CA LEU A 605 18.96 -4.27 6.33
C LEU A 605 20.38 -3.70 6.16
N VAL A 606 20.73 -2.66 6.93
CA VAL A 606 22.07 -2.06 6.90
C VAL A 606 23.16 -3.07 7.26
N ALA A 607 22.92 -3.88 8.31
CA ALA A 607 23.84 -4.95 8.71
C ALA A 607 24.00 -6.02 7.62
N LEU A 608 22.92 -6.40 6.93
CA LEU A 608 22.98 -7.32 5.79
C LEU A 608 23.81 -6.74 4.65
N ILE A 609 23.53 -5.49 4.25
CA ILE A 609 24.23 -4.79 3.17
C ILE A 609 25.73 -4.68 3.46
N SER A 610 26.11 -4.24 4.66
CA SER A 610 27.52 -4.10 5.04
C SER A 610 28.26 -5.44 4.95
N ARG A 611 27.67 -6.53 5.48
CA ARG A 611 28.26 -7.87 5.43
C ARG A 611 28.36 -8.43 4.02
N THR A 612 27.27 -8.36 3.23
CA THR A 612 27.21 -8.95 1.90
C THR A 612 28.10 -8.23 0.90
N LEU A 613 28.12 -6.89 0.95
CA LEU A 613 28.82 -6.08 -0.06
C LEU A 613 30.24 -5.69 0.37
N GLY A 614 30.64 -6.00 1.61
CA GLY A 614 31.95 -5.64 2.14
C GLY A 614 32.19 -4.13 2.21
N ILE A 615 31.12 -3.33 2.31
CA ILE A 615 31.24 -1.88 2.48
C ILE A 615 31.72 -1.63 3.91
N ARG A 616 33.02 -1.31 4.02
CA ARG A 616 33.67 -0.99 5.28
C ARG A 616 33.46 0.47 5.63
N PRO A 617 33.38 0.81 6.93
CA PRO A 617 33.45 2.18 7.37
C PRO A 617 34.70 2.87 6.78
N GLY A 618 34.54 4.06 6.22
CA GLY A 618 35.58 4.82 5.50
C GLY A 618 35.58 4.60 3.99
N GLY A 619 34.72 3.69 3.49
CA GLY A 619 34.46 3.54 2.06
C GLY A 619 33.68 4.72 1.46
N SER A 620 33.45 4.67 0.14
CA SER A 620 32.69 5.70 -0.59
C SER A 620 31.73 5.04 -1.57
N LEU A 621 30.44 5.32 -1.37
CA LEU A 621 29.30 4.81 -2.12
C LEU A 621 28.79 5.88 -3.09
N LEU A 622 29.04 5.67 -4.38
CA LEU A 622 28.46 6.46 -5.46
C LEU A 622 27.07 5.93 -5.80
N ALA A 623 26.05 6.68 -5.40
CA ALA A 623 24.66 6.27 -5.53
C ALA A 623 23.98 7.00 -6.70
N GLY A 624 23.96 6.36 -7.86
CA GLY A 624 23.08 6.70 -9.00
C GLY A 624 21.62 6.28 -8.79
N PHE A 625 21.25 5.94 -7.55
CA PHE A 625 19.90 5.57 -7.14
C PHE A 625 19.59 6.14 -5.73
N ALA A 626 18.61 7.03 -5.69
CA ALA A 626 18.27 7.87 -4.55
C ALA A 626 18.18 7.16 -3.17
N PRO A 627 17.41 6.07 -3.01
CA PRO A 627 17.33 5.36 -1.73
C PRO A 627 18.67 4.87 -1.15
N PHE A 628 19.63 4.44 -1.98
CA PHE A 628 20.91 3.92 -1.50
C PHE A 628 21.88 5.03 -1.09
N ALA A 629 21.74 6.24 -1.67
CA ALA A 629 22.51 7.41 -1.23
C ALA A 629 22.27 7.72 0.26
N LEU A 630 21.08 7.37 0.77
CA LEU A 630 20.70 7.65 2.15
C LEU A 630 21.27 6.63 3.14
N LEU A 631 21.75 5.47 2.65
CA LEU A 631 22.35 4.41 3.46
C LEU A 631 23.85 4.59 3.66
N GLY A 632 24.53 5.44 2.88
CA GLY A 632 25.98 5.67 3.01
C GLY A 632 26.39 6.00 4.45
N PRO A 633 25.83 7.04 5.08
CA PRO A 633 26.20 7.39 6.45
C PRO A 633 25.87 6.26 7.45
N ALA A 634 24.77 5.53 7.24
CA ALA A 634 24.41 4.35 8.06
C ALA A 634 25.37 3.17 7.91
N LEU A 635 26.13 3.09 6.81
CA LEU A 635 27.18 2.10 6.58
C LEU A 635 28.57 2.58 7.02
N GLY A 636 28.67 3.80 7.58
CA GLY A 636 29.95 4.44 7.86
C GLY A 636 30.71 4.84 6.59
N ALA A 637 30.04 4.96 5.44
CA ALA A 637 30.65 5.28 4.16
C ALA A 637 30.25 6.69 3.69
N ALA A 638 31.15 7.35 2.97
CA ALA A 638 30.82 8.59 2.29
C ALA A 638 29.72 8.32 1.23
N SER A 639 28.69 9.14 1.19
CA SER A 639 27.64 9.05 0.17
C SER A 639 27.83 10.11 -0.90
N VAL A 640 27.88 9.66 -2.16
CA VAL A 640 28.15 10.53 -3.30
C VAL A 640 26.95 10.50 -4.23
N SER A 641 26.34 11.67 -4.44
CA SER A 641 25.19 11.86 -5.32
C SER A 641 25.63 12.52 -6.63
N PRO A 642 25.53 11.83 -7.79
CA PRO A 642 25.90 12.42 -9.08
C PRO A 642 24.89 13.49 -9.54
N ASP A 643 25.29 14.36 -10.46
CA ASP A 643 24.41 15.37 -11.07
C ASP A 643 23.46 14.72 -12.09
N MET A 644 22.41 14.06 -11.59
CA MET A 644 21.40 13.39 -12.40
C MET A 644 19.98 13.63 -11.89
N ASP A 645 19.02 13.54 -12.80
CA ASP A 645 17.61 13.38 -12.47
C ASP A 645 17.28 11.88 -12.41
N VAL A 646 16.91 11.40 -11.23
CA VAL A 646 16.57 9.99 -11.00
C VAL A 646 15.32 9.53 -11.76
N THR A 647 14.46 10.46 -12.17
CA THR A 647 13.28 10.18 -13.00
C THR A 647 13.60 10.11 -14.49
N GLN A 648 14.79 10.59 -14.88
CA GLN A 648 15.30 10.54 -16.25
C GLN A 648 16.70 9.91 -16.23
N PRO A 649 16.80 8.57 -16.14
CA PRO A 649 18.09 7.88 -16.03
C PRO A 649 19.11 8.24 -17.13
N ALA A 650 18.63 8.65 -18.31
CA ALA A 650 19.44 9.14 -19.42
C ALA A 650 20.24 10.43 -19.11
N THR A 651 19.93 11.12 -18.00
CA THR A 651 20.68 12.30 -17.56
C THR A 651 22.02 11.96 -16.89
N LEU A 652 22.23 10.70 -16.48
CA LEU A 652 23.52 10.21 -15.97
C LEU A 652 24.40 9.79 -17.14
N THR A 653 25.36 10.64 -17.52
CA THR A 653 26.37 10.33 -18.54
C THR A 653 27.62 9.74 -17.91
N ALA A 654 28.48 9.10 -18.72
CA ALA A 654 29.77 8.59 -18.26
C ALA A 654 30.63 9.68 -17.62
N GLN A 655 30.66 10.88 -18.20
CA GLN A 655 31.41 12.01 -17.66
C GLN A 655 30.91 12.43 -16.28
N LYS A 656 29.58 12.57 -16.11
CA LYS A 656 28.97 12.94 -14.83
C LYS A 656 29.20 11.90 -13.74
N LEU A 657 29.18 10.63 -14.13
CA LEU A 657 29.50 9.53 -13.22
C LEU A 657 30.97 9.58 -12.78
N ALA A 658 31.90 9.75 -13.73
CA ALA A 658 33.32 9.83 -13.44
C ALA A 658 33.68 11.08 -12.61
N ASP A 659 33.08 12.24 -12.91
CA ASP A 659 33.27 13.47 -12.12
C ASP A 659 32.83 13.26 -10.65
N ALA A 660 31.73 12.52 -10.44
CA ALA A 660 31.26 12.16 -9.11
C ALA A 660 32.21 11.15 -8.43
N ALA A 661 32.69 10.14 -9.16
CA ALA A 661 33.66 9.17 -8.66
C ALA A 661 34.98 9.84 -8.23
N ILE A 662 35.46 10.83 -8.99
CA ILE A 662 36.63 11.65 -8.63
C ILE A 662 36.36 12.42 -7.34
N ALA A 663 35.26 13.17 -7.30
CA ALA A 663 34.93 14.04 -6.17
C ALA A 663 34.75 13.26 -4.86
N GLY A 664 34.22 12.04 -4.96
CA GLY A 664 33.97 11.18 -3.81
C GLY A 664 35.02 10.11 -3.55
N GLN A 665 36.07 10.00 -4.38
CA GLN A 665 37.03 8.88 -4.37
C GLN A 665 36.33 7.51 -4.27
N SER A 666 35.29 7.33 -5.10
CA SER A 666 34.35 6.23 -4.95
C SER A 666 34.93 4.89 -5.37
N SER A 667 34.65 3.86 -4.56
CA SER A 667 35.06 2.47 -4.81
C SER A 667 33.86 1.55 -5.04
N VAL A 668 32.65 2.00 -4.69
CA VAL A 668 31.40 1.27 -4.91
C VAL A 668 30.42 2.15 -5.68
N LEU A 669 29.80 1.57 -6.72
CA LEU A 669 28.75 2.20 -7.51
C LEU A 669 27.44 1.43 -7.35
N PHE A 670 26.34 2.13 -7.10
CA PHE A 670 25.00 1.57 -7.20
C PHE A 670 24.18 2.37 -8.22
N ALA A 671 23.71 1.73 -9.29
CA ALA A 671 22.95 2.41 -10.34
C ALA A 671 21.92 1.49 -11.02
N SER A 672 20.81 2.08 -11.49
CA SER A 672 19.79 1.33 -12.22
C SER A 672 20.30 0.85 -13.59
N PRO A 673 19.74 -0.22 -14.17
CA PRO A 673 20.18 -0.73 -15.47
C PRO A 673 20.01 0.30 -16.59
N ALA A 674 18.93 1.09 -16.54
CA ALA A 674 18.68 2.16 -17.49
C ALA A 674 19.73 3.28 -17.42
N ALA A 675 20.19 3.63 -16.21
CA ALA A 675 21.24 4.63 -16.03
C ALA A 675 22.60 4.10 -16.53
N LEU A 676 22.94 2.84 -16.21
CA LEU A 676 24.17 2.20 -16.67
C LEU A 676 24.21 2.07 -18.20
N ALA A 677 23.08 1.76 -18.85
CA ALA A 677 23.00 1.70 -20.31
C ALA A 677 23.37 3.04 -20.96
N ASN A 678 22.92 4.16 -20.39
CA ASN A 678 23.27 5.49 -20.88
C ASN A 678 24.72 5.88 -20.58
N VAL A 679 25.24 5.48 -19.42
CA VAL A 679 26.66 5.64 -19.08
C VAL A 679 27.53 4.92 -20.13
N VAL A 680 27.26 3.65 -20.42
CA VAL A 680 27.97 2.89 -21.46
C VAL A 680 27.86 3.58 -22.82
N ALA A 681 26.66 4.02 -23.22
CA ALA A 681 26.43 4.68 -24.51
C ALA A 681 27.16 6.03 -24.66
N THR A 682 27.61 6.65 -23.57
CA THR A 682 28.29 7.95 -23.56
C THR A 682 29.76 7.87 -23.17
N ALA A 683 30.32 6.66 -23.07
CA ALA A 683 31.68 6.40 -22.59
C ALA A 683 32.81 6.89 -23.52
N ASP A 684 32.53 7.08 -24.81
CA ASP A 684 33.52 7.59 -25.79
C ASP A 684 34.06 8.98 -25.43
N GLY A 685 33.31 9.75 -24.64
CA GLY A 685 33.68 11.10 -24.20
C GLY A 685 34.63 11.17 -22.99
N LEU A 686 35.16 10.05 -22.48
CA LEU A 686 36.02 10.04 -21.29
C LEU A 686 37.49 10.33 -21.60
N ASP A 687 38.06 11.33 -20.93
CA ASP A 687 39.49 11.61 -20.86
C ASP A 687 40.21 10.74 -19.82
N ALA A 688 41.55 10.77 -19.83
CA ALA A 688 42.36 9.86 -19.01
C ALA A 688 42.06 9.92 -17.50
N PRO A 689 41.94 11.10 -16.85
CA PRO A 689 41.64 11.16 -15.41
C PRO A 689 40.28 10.55 -15.05
N ARG A 690 39.27 10.75 -15.92
CA ARG A 690 37.95 10.16 -15.70
C ARG A 690 37.95 8.66 -15.88
N ARG A 691 38.73 8.12 -16.83
CA ARG A 691 38.91 6.67 -16.96
C ARG A 691 39.58 6.08 -15.73
N GLU A 692 40.66 6.71 -15.26
CA GLU A 692 41.36 6.27 -14.03
C GLU A 692 40.43 6.24 -12.81
N ALA A 693 39.53 7.21 -12.68
CA ALA A 693 38.53 7.22 -11.61
C ALA A 693 37.51 6.08 -11.71
N LEU A 694 37.08 5.71 -12.92
CA LEU A 694 36.20 4.55 -13.12
C LEU A 694 36.95 3.22 -12.93
N ASP A 695 38.23 3.16 -13.27
CA ASP A 695 39.11 2.01 -13.00
C ASP A 695 39.32 1.78 -11.49
N ALA A 696 39.15 2.81 -10.65
CA ALA A 696 39.27 2.69 -9.20
C ALA A 696 38.04 2.02 -8.55
N VAL A 697 36.92 1.94 -9.25
CA VAL A 697 35.70 1.26 -8.77
C VAL A 697 35.96 -0.25 -8.66
N ARG A 698 35.56 -0.84 -7.53
CA ARG A 698 35.78 -2.27 -7.20
C ARG A 698 34.49 -3.07 -7.15
N LEU A 699 33.35 -2.41 -6.98
CA LEU A 699 32.03 -3.05 -6.93
C LEU A 699 31.01 -2.18 -7.66
N VAL A 700 30.27 -2.78 -8.58
CA VAL A 700 29.10 -2.19 -9.22
C VAL A 700 27.88 -3.02 -8.89
N LEU A 701 26.83 -2.38 -8.41
CA LEU A 701 25.56 -2.99 -8.10
C LEU A 701 24.48 -2.41 -9.01
N SER A 702 23.70 -3.30 -9.61
CA SER A 702 22.54 -2.91 -10.40
C SER A 702 21.31 -3.71 -10.03
N ALA A 703 20.25 -3.02 -9.63
CA ALA A 703 19.01 -3.64 -9.18
C ALA A 703 17.78 -2.84 -9.63
N GLY A 704 16.59 -3.37 -9.33
CA GLY A 704 15.29 -2.75 -9.63
C GLY A 704 14.63 -3.27 -10.91
N ALA A 705 15.42 -3.90 -11.78
CA ALA A 705 14.98 -4.57 -13.01
C ALA A 705 16.00 -5.64 -13.43
N PRO A 706 15.60 -6.64 -14.25
CA PRO A 706 16.54 -7.57 -14.87
C PRO A 706 17.63 -6.83 -15.65
N VAL A 707 18.88 -7.21 -15.43
CA VAL A 707 20.04 -6.64 -16.14
C VAL A 707 20.40 -7.57 -17.29
N HIS A 708 20.45 -7.03 -18.51
CA HIS A 708 20.82 -7.83 -19.66
C HIS A 708 22.33 -8.20 -19.59
N PRO A 709 22.73 -9.46 -19.84
CA PRO A 709 24.14 -9.88 -19.74
C PRO A 709 25.11 -9.05 -20.60
N GLN A 710 24.65 -8.58 -21.77
CA GLN A 710 25.46 -7.67 -22.60
C GLN A 710 25.77 -6.36 -21.90
N LEU A 711 24.80 -5.77 -21.18
CA LEU A 711 25.02 -4.54 -20.44
C LEU A 711 26.02 -4.76 -19.31
N MET A 712 25.92 -5.88 -18.60
CA MET A 712 26.88 -6.24 -17.55
C MET A 712 28.30 -6.31 -18.10
N ARG A 713 28.51 -7.00 -19.23
CA ARG A 713 29.83 -7.04 -19.90
C ARG A 713 30.33 -5.66 -20.29
N GLN A 714 29.48 -4.82 -20.88
CA GLN A 714 29.86 -3.46 -21.25
C GLN A 714 30.23 -2.59 -20.03
N VAL A 715 29.56 -2.80 -18.90
CA VAL A 715 29.90 -2.14 -17.63
C VAL A 715 31.23 -2.67 -17.09
N SER A 716 31.47 -3.98 -17.14
CA SER A 716 32.77 -4.58 -16.78
C SER A 716 33.90 -4.05 -17.68
N ASP A 717 33.67 -3.88 -18.98
CA ASP A 717 34.66 -3.30 -19.90
C ASP A 717 34.98 -1.84 -19.56
N LEU A 718 33.98 -1.08 -19.07
CA LEU A 718 34.13 0.30 -18.64
C LEU A 718 34.79 0.44 -17.27
N MET A 719 34.60 -0.54 -16.38
CA MET A 719 35.12 -0.59 -15.02
C MET A 719 35.82 -1.94 -14.79
N PRO A 720 36.98 -2.17 -15.43
CA PRO A 720 37.61 -3.50 -15.53
C PRO A 720 38.04 -4.11 -14.19
N ASN A 721 38.15 -3.29 -13.16
CA ASN A 721 38.52 -3.73 -11.82
C ASN A 721 37.33 -3.96 -10.89
N ALA A 722 36.10 -3.74 -11.37
CA ALA A 722 34.90 -3.89 -10.58
C ALA A 722 34.25 -5.26 -10.79
N ARG A 723 33.77 -5.85 -9.69
CA ARG A 723 32.79 -6.94 -9.78
C ARG A 723 31.42 -6.33 -10.01
N VAL A 724 30.68 -6.84 -10.99
CA VAL A 724 29.31 -6.39 -11.28
C VAL A 724 28.33 -7.38 -10.68
N HIS A 725 27.46 -6.91 -9.79
CA HIS A 725 26.48 -7.72 -9.05
C HIS A 725 25.06 -7.24 -9.34
N THR A 726 24.10 -8.17 -9.39
CA THR A 726 22.70 -7.87 -9.69
C THR A 726 21.73 -8.45 -8.68
N PRO A 727 21.64 -7.86 -7.48
CA PRO A 727 20.80 -8.41 -6.44
C PRO A 727 19.31 -8.23 -6.75
N TRP A 728 18.52 -9.24 -6.37
CA TRP A 728 17.05 -9.19 -6.50
C TRP A 728 16.39 -8.88 -5.16
N GLY A 729 15.25 -8.19 -5.22
CA GLY A 729 14.42 -7.88 -4.07
C GLY A 729 13.24 -7.00 -4.46
N MET A 730 12.48 -6.57 -3.46
CA MET A 730 11.30 -5.73 -3.60
C MET A 730 11.22 -4.71 -2.49
N THR A 731 10.31 -3.72 -2.60
CA THR A 731 10.18 -2.69 -1.57
C THR A 731 9.88 -3.30 -0.20
N GLU A 732 9.19 -4.43 -0.16
CA GLU A 732 8.85 -5.23 1.02
C GLU A 732 10.02 -6.03 1.61
N GLY A 733 11.11 -6.20 0.88
CA GLY A 733 12.28 -6.98 1.25
C GLY A 733 13.42 -6.62 0.31
N LEU A 734 14.16 -5.58 0.67
CA LEU A 734 15.27 -5.07 -0.14
C LEU A 734 16.45 -6.04 -0.03
N LEU A 735 16.96 -6.50 -1.18
CA LEU A 735 18.11 -7.43 -1.29
C LEU A 735 17.84 -8.80 -0.62
N LEU A 736 17.28 -9.72 -1.40
CA LEU A 736 16.96 -11.09 -0.99
C LEU A 736 17.97 -12.10 -1.52
N THR A 737 18.41 -11.92 -2.76
CA THR A 737 19.43 -12.75 -3.41
C THR A 737 20.50 -11.88 -4.06
N ASP A 738 21.63 -12.49 -4.39
CA ASP A 738 22.69 -11.85 -5.17
C ASP A 738 23.32 -12.82 -6.16
N ILE A 739 23.82 -12.28 -7.26
CA ILE A 739 24.55 -12.99 -8.31
C ILE A 739 25.59 -12.05 -8.93
N ASP A 740 26.79 -12.57 -9.16
CA ASP A 740 27.83 -11.85 -9.87
C ASP A 740 27.71 -12.02 -11.40
N GLY A 741 28.29 -11.08 -12.14
CA GLY A 741 28.20 -11.03 -13.59
C GLY A 741 28.92 -12.16 -14.31
N ASP A 742 29.97 -12.73 -13.73
CA ASP A 742 30.66 -13.86 -14.32
C ASP A 742 29.77 -15.12 -14.23
N GLU A 743 29.07 -15.30 -13.12
CA GLU A 743 28.06 -16.35 -12.96
C GLU A 743 26.87 -16.15 -13.91
N VAL A 744 26.31 -14.93 -14.03
CA VAL A 744 25.27 -14.64 -15.04
C VAL A 744 25.74 -15.01 -16.45
N GLN A 745 27.01 -14.71 -16.78
CA GLN A 745 27.56 -15.00 -18.10
C GLN A 745 27.78 -16.51 -18.33
N ARG A 746 28.14 -17.26 -17.29
CA ARG A 746 28.23 -18.74 -17.33
C ARG A 746 26.86 -19.39 -17.51
N LEU A 747 25.85 -18.88 -16.80
CA LEU A 747 24.48 -19.42 -16.83
C LEU A 747 23.65 -18.96 -18.03
N ARG A 748 24.19 -18.11 -18.91
CA ARG A 748 23.47 -17.59 -20.09
C ARG A 748 22.94 -18.71 -21.00
N THR A 749 23.66 -19.81 -21.11
CA THR A 749 23.29 -20.98 -21.92
C THR A 749 22.76 -22.13 -21.06
N ALA A 750 22.42 -21.89 -19.79
CA ALA A 750 21.76 -22.89 -18.97
C ALA A 750 20.35 -23.16 -19.51
N ASP A 751 19.96 -24.43 -19.40
CA ASP A 751 18.67 -24.95 -19.86
C ASP A 751 17.50 -24.55 -18.94
N ASP A 752 17.77 -23.92 -17.80
CA ASP A 752 16.76 -23.40 -16.89
C ASP A 752 15.93 -22.26 -17.51
N GLU A 753 14.65 -22.21 -17.15
CA GLU A 753 13.70 -21.21 -17.64
C GLU A 753 13.83 -19.88 -16.88
N GLY A 754 13.68 -18.75 -17.59
CA GLY A 754 13.67 -17.43 -16.98
C GLY A 754 15.05 -16.84 -16.67
N VAL A 755 15.12 -15.95 -15.66
CA VAL A 755 16.32 -15.17 -15.32
C VAL A 755 16.85 -15.58 -13.95
N CYS A 756 18.07 -16.12 -13.91
CA CYS A 756 18.75 -16.42 -12.65
C CYS A 756 19.07 -15.14 -11.88
N VAL A 757 18.62 -15.08 -10.63
CA VAL A 757 18.90 -13.98 -9.68
C VAL A 757 19.79 -14.43 -8.53
N GLY A 758 20.38 -15.61 -8.66
CA GLY A 758 21.39 -16.15 -7.75
C GLY A 758 20.85 -16.73 -6.46
N SER A 759 21.69 -16.70 -5.43
CA SER A 759 21.46 -17.42 -4.18
C SER A 759 20.93 -16.49 -3.10
N ALA A 760 20.19 -17.05 -2.14
CA ALA A 760 19.72 -16.33 -0.97
C ALA A 760 20.89 -15.68 -0.21
N LEU A 761 20.70 -14.42 0.20
CA LEU A 761 21.67 -13.73 1.05
C LEU A 761 21.70 -14.31 2.48
N PRO A 762 22.77 -14.05 3.26
CA PRO A 762 22.81 -14.45 4.66
C PRO A 762 21.56 -13.99 5.42
N THR A 763 21.01 -14.83 6.30
CA THR A 763 19.75 -14.60 7.06
C THR A 763 18.45 -14.58 6.25
N VAL A 764 18.52 -14.71 4.91
CA VAL A 764 17.34 -14.86 4.05
C VAL A 764 17.03 -16.34 3.88
N SER A 765 15.77 -16.71 4.05
CA SER A 765 15.28 -18.06 3.75
C SER A 765 14.22 -17.98 2.66
N LEU A 766 14.43 -18.77 1.61
CA LEU A 766 13.55 -18.85 0.46
C LEU A 766 12.92 -20.24 0.39
N ALA A 767 11.69 -20.29 -0.10
CA ALA A 767 10.98 -21.51 -0.41
C ALA A 767 10.06 -21.28 -1.61
N ILE A 768 9.58 -22.36 -2.20
CA ILE A 768 8.64 -22.35 -3.32
C ILE A 768 7.31 -22.90 -2.86
N ALA A 769 6.23 -22.18 -3.17
CA ALA A 769 4.88 -22.71 -3.13
C ALA A 769 4.48 -23.15 -4.53
N PRO A 770 4.39 -24.46 -4.83
CA PRO A 770 4.10 -24.97 -6.16
C PRO A 770 2.83 -24.36 -6.77
N LEU A 771 2.83 -24.15 -8.08
CA LEU A 771 1.60 -23.75 -8.77
C LEU A 771 0.67 -24.95 -8.99
N LEU A 772 -0.61 -24.74 -8.73
CA LEU A 772 -1.70 -25.67 -9.04
C LEU A 772 -2.16 -25.49 -10.49
N GLU A 773 -3.00 -26.41 -10.98
CA GLU A 773 -3.52 -26.40 -12.37
C GLU A 773 -4.23 -25.07 -12.73
N ASP A 774 -4.87 -24.41 -11.77
CA ASP A 774 -5.55 -23.12 -11.97
C ASP A 774 -4.61 -21.90 -11.91
N GLY A 775 -3.30 -22.14 -11.74
CA GLY A 775 -2.24 -21.16 -11.60
C GLY A 775 -2.20 -20.46 -10.24
N SER A 776 -2.98 -20.91 -9.26
CA SER A 776 -2.83 -20.47 -7.87
C SER A 776 -1.65 -21.18 -7.19
N ALA A 777 -1.12 -20.62 -6.11
CA ALA A 777 -0.01 -21.20 -5.37
C ALA A 777 -0.50 -22.04 -4.19
N ASP A 778 0.03 -23.25 -4.04
CA ASP A 778 -0.31 -24.22 -2.99
C ASP A 778 -0.04 -23.67 -1.58
N ASP A 779 -0.77 -24.13 -0.57
CA ASP A 779 -0.50 -23.79 0.83
C ASP A 779 0.79 -24.45 1.35
N VAL A 780 1.22 -25.56 0.75
CA VAL A 780 2.50 -26.21 1.05
C VAL A 780 3.66 -25.46 0.42
N ILE A 781 4.74 -25.26 1.19
CA ILE A 781 6.00 -24.72 0.69
C ILE A 781 7.09 -25.79 0.70
N LEU A 782 8.00 -25.70 -0.28
CA LEU A 782 9.14 -26.58 -0.47
C LEU A 782 10.43 -25.76 -0.28
N ASP A 783 11.36 -26.29 0.50
CA ASP A 783 12.72 -25.75 0.58
C ASP A 783 13.46 -25.88 -0.77
N PRO A 784 14.63 -25.24 -0.95
CA PRO A 784 15.33 -25.26 -2.23
C PRO A 784 15.62 -26.66 -2.78
N ALA A 785 15.96 -27.62 -1.93
CA ALA A 785 16.26 -28.98 -2.36
C ALA A 785 15.02 -29.72 -2.89
N ARG A 786 13.87 -29.57 -2.22
CA ARG A 786 12.60 -30.22 -2.64
C ARG A 786 11.87 -29.44 -3.73
N GLY A 787 12.10 -28.14 -3.83
CA GLY A 787 11.51 -27.24 -4.83
C GLY A 787 12.31 -27.16 -6.13
N HIS A 788 13.41 -27.91 -6.25
CA HIS A 788 14.23 -27.96 -7.46
C HIS A 788 13.37 -28.26 -8.71
N GLY A 789 13.44 -27.39 -9.72
CA GLY A 789 12.69 -27.51 -10.98
C GLY A 789 11.17 -27.40 -10.84
N VAL A 790 10.63 -27.11 -9.65
CA VAL A 790 9.19 -26.96 -9.41
C VAL A 790 8.81 -25.50 -9.62
N LEU A 791 7.99 -25.23 -10.64
CA LEU A 791 7.42 -23.90 -10.84
C LEU A 791 6.46 -23.56 -9.70
N GLY A 792 6.72 -22.44 -9.03
CA GLY A 792 5.87 -21.98 -7.93
C GLY A 792 6.04 -20.49 -7.61
N GLU A 793 5.20 -20.01 -6.71
CA GLU A 793 5.38 -18.70 -6.09
C GLU A 793 6.56 -18.75 -5.13
N ILE A 794 7.52 -17.86 -5.31
CA ILE A 794 8.65 -17.71 -4.41
C ILE A 794 8.16 -17.03 -3.13
N VAL A 795 8.46 -17.61 -1.99
CA VAL A 795 8.19 -17.03 -0.67
C VAL A 795 9.48 -16.79 0.09
N VAL A 796 9.46 -15.78 0.95
CA VAL A 796 10.66 -15.34 1.67
C VAL A 796 10.36 -15.13 3.15
N SER A 797 11.32 -15.50 3.99
CA SER A 797 11.40 -15.08 5.37
C SER A 797 12.76 -14.45 5.62
N ALA A 798 12.78 -13.19 6.08
CA ALA A 798 14.02 -12.49 6.44
C ALA A 798 13.77 -11.47 7.57
N PRO A 799 14.76 -11.20 8.43
CA PRO A 799 14.61 -10.28 9.56
C PRO A 799 14.34 -8.82 9.17
N HIS A 800 14.72 -8.43 7.96
CA HIS A 800 14.60 -7.06 7.45
C HIS A 800 13.39 -6.86 6.51
N LEU A 801 12.50 -7.86 6.38
CA LEU A 801 11.25 -7.69 5.63
C LEU A 801 10.44 -6.53 6.19
N LYS A 802 9.49 -6.01 5.41
CA LYS A 802 8.50 -5.03 5.85
C LYS A 802 7.83 -5.47 7.14
N ASP A 803 7.39 -4.49 7.91
CA ASP A 803 6.54 -4.74 9.05
C ASP A 803 5.10 -5.04 8.61
N ARG A 804 4.51 -4.07 7.91
CA ARG A 804 3.14 -4.12 7.39
C ARG A 804 2.96 -3.21 6.18
N TYR A 805 1.80 -3.29 5.54
CA TYR A 805 1.33 -2.24 4.64
C TYR A 805 0.49 -1.21 5.40
N ASP A 806 0.78 0.07 5.17
CA ASP A 806 0.11 1.21 5.81
C ASP A 806 -1.36 1.31 5.40
N ALA A 807 -2.28 1.30 6.38
CA ALA A 807 -3.74 1.34 6.18
C ALA A 807 -4.28 0.30 5.17
N LEU A 808 -3.59 -0.82 4.99
CA LEU A 808 -3.93 -1.87 4.03
C LEU A 808 -3.96 -3.25 4.71
N TRP A 809 -4.61 -3.33 5.88
CA TRP A 809 -4.58 -4.51 6.75
C TRP A 809 -4.83 -5.84 6.04
N HIS A 810 -5.94 -5.98 5.29
CA HIS A 810 -6.25 -7.23 4.61
C HIS A 810 -5.23 -7.59 3.51
N THR A 811 -4.73 -6.60 2.75
CA THR A 811 -3.62 -6.81 1.80
C THR A 811 -2.37 -7.32 2.53
N ASP A 812 -2.09 -6.80 3.73
CA ASP A 812 -0.97 -7.25 4.53
C ASP A 812 -1.14 -8.69 5.02
N GLN A 813 -2.34 -9.07 5.48
CA GLN A 813 -2.65 -10.47 5.82
C GLN A 813 -2.51 -11.38 4.60
N GLN A 814 -3.06 -11.00 3.46
CA GLN A 814 -2.92 -11.77 2.22
C GLN A 814 -1.48 -11.88 1.73
N SER A 815 -0.61 -10.94 2.12
CA SER A 815 0.82 -10.99 1.79
C SER A 815 1.62 -11.96 2.66
N LYS A 816 1.00 -12.51 3.69
CA LYS A 816 1.60 -13.48 4.62
C LYS A 816 1.08 -14.88 4.30
N ARG A 817 1.89 -15.91 4.54
CA ARG A 817 1.46 -17.32 4.51
C ARG A 817 1.20 -17.78 5.94
N ASP A 818 -0.01 -17.46 6.44
CA ASP A 818 -0.39 -17.61 7.85
C ASP A 818 -0.54 -19.07 8.33
N GLY A 819 -0.61 -20.05 7.41
CA GLY A 819 -0.63 -21.48 7.77
C GLY A 819 0.69 -22.03 8.31
N LEU A 820 1.80 -21.29 8.16
CA LEU A 820 3.17 -21.78 8.42
C LEU A 820 3.83 -21.20 9.67
N TRP A 821 3.24 -20.17 10.31
CA TRP A 821 3.71 -19.64 11.59
C TRP A 821 3.91 -20.75 12.65
N ARG A 822 3.19 -21.88 12.47
CA ARG A 822 3.14 -23.00 13.41
C ARG A 822 4.15 -24.14 13.18
N ARG A 823 4.95 -24.15 12.11
CA ARG A 823 5.87 -25.28 11.84
C ARG A 823 7.34 -24.97 12.16
N ASP A 824 7.81 -23.77 11.86
CA ASP A 824 9.22 -23.37 12.01
C ASP A 824 9.42 -22.04 12.76
N GLY A 825 8.32 -21.41 13.23
CA GLY A 825 8.35 -20.12 13.93
C GLY A 825 8.61 -18.91 13.03
N ARG A 826 8.56 -19.06 11.70
CA ARG A 826 8.87 -17.99 10.74
C ARG A 826 7.61 -17.35 10.16
N VAL A 827 7.71 -16.06 9.86
CA VAL A 827 6.73 -15.36 9.01
C VAL A 827 7.22 -15.43 7.57
N TRP A 828 6.42 -16.07 6.71
CA TRP A 828 6.68 -16.19 5.28
C TRP A 828 5.87 -15.14 4.52
N HIS A 829 6.57 -14.32 3.73
CA HIS A 829 6.00 -13.32 2.85
C HIS A 829 5.85 -13.85 1.42
N ARG A 830 4.69 -13.60 0.82
CA ARG A 830 4.38 -13.86 -0.59
C ARG A 830 4.97 -12.77 -1.47
N THR A 831 5.96 -13.13 -2.30
CA THR A 831 6.60 -12.17 -3.21
C THR A 831 5.72 -11.86 -4.43
N ALA A 832 4.78 -12.77 -4.76
CA ALA A 832 4.05 -12.81 -6.02
C ALA A 832 4.95 -12.87 -7.28
N ASP A 833 6.24 -13.14 -7.11
CA ASP A 833 7.14 -13.55 -8.18
C ASP A 833 7.09 -15.09 -8.29
N VAL A 834 7.07 -15.59 -9.53
CA VAL A 834 7.05 -17.04 -9.82
C VAL A 834 8.36 -17.46 -10.44
N GLY A 835 8.75 -18.70 -10.16
CA GLY A 835 10.02 -19.25 -10.59
C GLY A 835 10.29 -20.63 -10.01
N HIS A 836 11.54 -21.07 -10.13
CA HIS A 836 12.02 -22.33 -9.60
C HIS A 836 13.41 -22.19 -8.95
N PHE A 837 13.84 -23.22 -8.23
CA PHE A 837 15.23 -23.39 -7.82
C PHE A 837 15.96 -24.34 -8.77
N ASP A 838 17.23 -24.06 -9.06
CA ASP A 838 18.09 -25.00 -9.79
C ASP A 838 18.80 -26.01 -8.85
N ALA A 839 19.72 -26.81 -9.39
CA ALA A 839 20.37 -27.90 -8.65
C ALA A 839 21.27 -27.39 -7.52
N GLU A 840 21.80 -26.17 -7.68
CA GLU A 840 22.62 -25.47 -6.71
C GLU A 840 21.78 -24.62 -5.74
N GLY A 841 20.45 -24.63 -5.87
CA GLY A 841 19.52 -23.86 -5.04
C GLY A 841 19.46 -22.37 -5.39
N ARG A 842 19.94 -21.96 -6.58
CA ARG A 842 19.80 -20.59 -7.09
C ARG A 842 18.38 -20.37 -7.59
N VAL A 843 17.92 -19.13 -7.52
CA VAL A 843 16.57 -18.73 -7.89
C VAL A 843 16.52 -18.31 -9.35
N TRP A 844 15.57 -18.86 -10.09
CA TRP A 844 15.25 -18.49 -11.47
C TRP A 844 13.87 -17.85 -11.54
N LEU A 845 13.80 -16.59 -11.96
CA LEU A 845 12.55 -15.84 -12.06
C LEU A 845 11.91 -16.00 -13.43
N GLU A 846 10.63 -16.40 -13.44
CA GLU A 846 9.84 -16.62 -14.64
C GLU A 846 8.66 -15.65 -14.79
N GLY A 847 8.48 -14.73 -13.84
CA GLY A 847 7.51 -13.64 -13.96
C GLY A 847 6.73 -13.38 -12.68
N ARG A 848 5.48 -12.94 -12.83
CA ARG A 848 4.57 -12.62 -11.71
C ARG A 848 3.43 -13.62 -11.67
N LEU A 849 2.98 -13.98 -10.47
CA LEU A 849 1.89 -14.92 -10.24
C LEU A 849 0.62 -14.55 -11.01
N GLN A 850 0.27 -13.27 -11.04
CA GLN A 850 -0.90 -12.75 -11.75
C GLN A 850 -0.81 -12.84 -13.29
N HIS A 851 0.38 -13.09 -13.84
CA HIS A 851 0.64 -13.23 -15.27
C HIS A 851 0.89 -14.68 -15.69
N VAL A 852 0.76 -15.64 -14.77
CA VAL A 852 0.85 -17.07 -15.09
C VAL A 852 -0.22 -17.42 -16.12
N ILE A 853 0.20 -18.13 -17.15
CA ILE A 853 -0.68 -18.62 -18.22
C ILE A 853 -1.16 -20.00 -17.81
N THR A 854 -2.46 -20.23 -17.85
CA THR A 854 -3.07 -21.49 -17.39
C THR A 854 -3.62 -22.25 -18.60
N THR A 855 -2.86 -23.23 -19.08
CA THR A 855 -3.24 -24.07 -20.23
C THR A 855 -3.80 -25.41 -19.74
N PRO A 856 -4.41 -26.23 -20.64
CA PRO A 856 -4.85 -27.58 -20.27
C PRO A 856 -3.74 -28.51 -19.79
N GLU A 857 -2.50 -28.24 -20.18
CA GLU A 857 -1.30 -28.99 -19.80
C GLU A 857 -0.68 -28.49 -18.47
N GLY A 858 -1.15 -27.35 -17.97
CA GLY A 858 -0.72 -26.80 -16.68
C GLY A 858 -0.36 -25.30 -16.72
N PRO A 859 0.09 -24.76 -15.59
CA PRO A 859 0.55 -23.39 -15.49
C PRO A 859 1.90 -23.19 -16.17
N ILE A 860 2.08 -22.04 -16.82
CA ILE A 860 3.30 -21.65 -17.53
C ILE A 860 3.75 -20.26 -17.07
N GLY A 861 5.01 -20.17 -16.63
CA GLY A 861 5.70 -18.91 -16.38
C GLY A 861 6.04 -18.22 -17.70
N PRO A 862 5.69 -16.94 -17.92
CA PRO A 862 5.92 -16.27 -19.20
C PRO A 862 7.42 -16.08 -19.52
N GLY A 863 8.27 -15.96 -18.50
CA GLY A 863 9.69 -15.59 -18.64
C GLY A 863 10.55 -16.65 -19.35
N GLY A 864 10.21 -17.93 -19.21
CA GLY A 864 10.89 -19.01 -19.91
C GLY A 864 10.76 -18.91 -21.44
N PRO A 865 9.53 -18.99 -21.97
CA PRO A 865 9.27 -18.76 -23.38
C PRO A 865 9.78 -17.41 -23.91
N GLU A 866 9.70 -16.34 -23.11
CA GLU A 866 10.24 -15.02 -23.47
C GLU A 866 11.76 -15.03 -23.64
N LYS A 867 12.52 -15.69 -22.74
CA LYS A 867 13.99 -15.85 -22.86
C LYS A 867 14.35 -16.50 -24.20
N THR A 868 13.65 -17.56 -24.58
CA THR A 868 13.90 -18.30 -25.82
C THR A 868 13.57 -17.48 -27.07
N VAL A 869 12.47 -16.72 -27.03
CA VAL A 869 12.06 -15.85 -28.15
C VAL A 869 12.98 -14.63 -28.28
N ASP A 870 13.41 -14.03 -27.17
CA ASP A 870 14.29 -12.85 -27.15
C ASP A 870 15.70 -13.17 -27.68
N ALA A 871 16.11 -14.45 -27.66
CA ALA A 871 17.36 -14.89 -28.27
C ALA A 871 17.31 -14.93 -29.81
N LEU A 872 16.12 -14.79 -30.43
CA LEU A 872 15.97 -14.77 -31.88
C LEU A 872 16.42 -13.42 -32.45
N GLY A 873 17.38 -13.44 -33.39
CA GLY A 873 17.90 -12.23 -34.05
C GLY A 873 16.87 -11.21 -34.59
N PRO A 874 15.70 -11.59 -35.14
CA PRO A 874 14.68 -10.63 -35.58
C PRO A 874 13.80 -10.05 -34.46
N VAL A 875 13.98 -10.48 -33.21
CA VAL A 875 13.21 -10.03 -32.05
C VAL A 875 14.06 -9.11 -31.18
N ARG A 876 13.50 -7.96 -30.78
CA ARG A 876 14.11 -7.05 -29.81
C ARG A 876 13.69 -7.39 -28.37
N ARG A 877 12.42 -7.77 -28.21
CA ARG A 877 11.76 -8.13 -26.96
C ARG A 877 10.48 -8.89 -27.29
N SER A 878 10.03 -9.74 -26.39
CA SER A 878 8.76 -10.45 -26.48
C SER A 878 7.95 -10.33 -25.19
N ALA A 879 6.66 -10.59 -25.33
CA ALA A 879 5.71 -10.74 -24.24
C ALA A 879 4.85 -11.97 -24.53
N VAL A 880 4.88 -12.95 -23.63
CA VAL A 880 4.08 -14.18 -23.76
C VAL A 880 2.86 -14.06 -22.86
N VAL A 881 1.67 -14.26 -23.44
CA VAL A 881 0.39 -14.02 -22.76
C VAL A 881 -0.62 -15.14 -23.05
N GLY A 882 -1.49 -15.39 -22.08
CA GLY A 882 -2.62 -16.32 -22.22
C GLY A 882 -3.87 -15.61 -22.72
N VAL A 883 -4.47 -16.11 -23.80
CA VAL A 883 -5.75 -15.60 -24.33
C VAL A 883 -6.84 -16.67 -24.18
N GLY A 884 -7.94 -16.30 -23.54
CA GLY A 884 -9.08 -17.19 -23.30
C GLY A 884 -9.38 -17.42 -21.80
N PRO A 885 -10.31 -18.33 -21.48
CA PRO A 885 -10.63 -18.70 -20.09
C PRO A 885 -9.43 -19.35 -19.39
N ARG A 886 -9.28 -19.10 -18.08
CA ARG A 886 -8.24 -19.76 -17.25
C ARG A 886 -8.42 -21.29 -17.25
N GLY A 887 -7.30 -22.01 -17.21
CA GLY A 887 -7.24 -23.47 -17.35
C GLY A 887 -7.32 -23.96 -18.79
N THR A 888 -7.66 -23.10 -19.74
CA THR A 888 -7.73 -23.42 -21.17
C THR A 888 -7.17 -22.29 -22.05
N GLN A 889 -6.25 -21.48 -21.52
CA GLN A 889 -5.72 -20.33 -22.24
C GLN A 889 -4.85 -20.79 -23.40
N ALA A 890 -5.02 -20.14 -24.56
CA ALA A 890 -4.11 -20.30 -25.69
C ALA A 890 -2.88 -19.40 -25.49
N VAL A 891 -1.68 -19.95 -25.73
CA VAL A 891 -0.44 -19.20 -25.66
C VAL A 891 -0.28 -18.31 -26.89
N VAL A 892 -0.08 -17.02 -26.67
CA VAL A 892 0.15 -16.02 -27.72
C VAL A 892 1.45 -15.28 -27.44
N VAL A 893 2.30 -15.15 -28.47
CA VAL A 893 3.57 -14.44 -28.38
C VAL A 893 3.43 -13.10 -29.10
N VAL A 894 3.63 -12.00 -28.37
CA VAL A 894 3.70 -10.65 -28.94
C VAL A 894 5.15 -10.22 -28.99
N VAL A 895 5.66 -9.91 -30.18
CA VAL A 895 7.06 -9.53 -30.39
C VAL A 895 7.19 -8.07 -30.79
N GLU A 896 8.20 -7.41 -30.25
CA GLU A 896 8.73 -6.18 -30.81
C GLU A 896 9.91 -6.52 -31.72
N ALA A 897 9.79 -6.20 -33.01
CA ALA A 897 10.79 -6.58 -34.00
C ALA A 897 12.07 -5.74 -33.88
N ALA A 898 13.22 -6.38 -34.04
CA ALA A 898 14.51 -5.70 -34.16
C ALA A 898 14.59 -4.91 -35.48
N VAL A 899 15.33 -3.81 -35.47
CA VAL A 899 15.63 -3.08 -36.72
C VAL A 899 16.61 -3.92 -37.55
N PRO A 900 16.29 -4.25 -38.82
CA PRO A 900 17.18 -5.02 -39.66
C PRO A 900 18.53 -4.33 -39.86
N ALA A 901 19.63 -5.08 -39.79
CA ALA A 901 20.98 -4.55 -39.96
C ALA A 901 21.24 -3.93 -41.35
N THR A 902 20.48 -4.36 -42.37
CA THR A 902 20.51 -3.80 -43.72
C THR A 902 19.16 -3.17 -44.05
N ARG A 903 19.18 -1.95 -44.59
CA ARG A 903 17.96 -1.22 -44.96
C ARG A 903 17.22 -1.96 -46.07
N PRO A 904 16.05 -2.57 -45.81
CA PRO A 904 15.37 -3.35 -46.82
C PRO A 904 14.67 -2.46 -47.84
N ALA A 905 14.41 -3.00 -49.03
CA ALA A 905 13.51 -2.38 -50.00
C ALA A 905 12.11 -2.18 -49.36
N ARG A 906 11.41 -1.11 -49.77
CA ARG A 906 10.09 -0.77 -49.20
C ARG A 906 9.10 -1.90 -49.43
N ARG A 907 8.59 -2.51 -48.36
CA ARG A 907 7.61 -3.62 -48.39
C ARG A 907 6.27 -3.17 -47.81
N PRO A 908 5.12 -3.54 -48.43
CA PRO A 908 3.81 -3.39 -47.79
C PRO A 908 3.78 -4.07 -46.42
N GLY A 909 3.03 -3.49 -45.47
CA GLY A 909 2.94 -4.02 -44.10
C GLY A 909 4.18 -3.80 -43.22
N HIS A 910 5.17 -3.00 -43.66
CA HIS A 910 6.37 -2.65 -42.88
C HIS A 910 6.52 -1.14 -42.70
N HIS A 911 7.22 -0.74 -41.64
CA HIS A 911 7.67 0.63 -41.36
C HIS A 911 8.84 1.03 -42.26
N ARG A 912 9.20 2.32 -42.26
CA ARG A 912 10.30 2.86 -43.10
C ARG A 912 11.68 2.34 -42.69
N ASP A 913 11.83 1.96 -41.43
CA ASP A 913 13.03 1.35 -40.84
C ASP A 913 13.12 -0.16 -41.12
N GLY A 914 12.12 -0.74 -41.81
CA GLY A 914 12.11 -2.15 -42.20
C GLY A 914 11.44 -3.09 -41.20
N ARG A 915 10.96 -2.60 -40.05
CA ARG A 915 10.21 -3.42 -39.08
C ARG A 915 8.81 -3.75 -39.59
N PRO A 916 8.25 -4.94 -39.31
CA PRO A 916 6.83 -5.22 -39.58
C PRO A 916 5.94 -4.27 -38.78
N LYS A 917 4.78 -3.89 -39.36
CA LYS A 917 3.77 -3.12 -38.64
C LYS A 917 3.02 -3.99 -37.64
N GLN A 918 2.50 -3.37 -36.59
CA GLN A 918 1.67 -4.04 -35.59
C GLN A 918 0.50 -4.86 -36.18
N GLY A 919 0.24 -6.04 -35.61
CA GLY A 919 -0.77 -6.99 -36.07
C GLY A 919 -0.25 -8.43 -36.12
N LEU A 920 -0.71 -9.24 -37.09
CA LEU A 920 -0.19 -10.60 -37.28
C LEU A 920 1.27 -10.57 -37.73
N ALA A 921 2.12 -11.40 -37.12
CA ALA A 921 3.52 -11.50 -37.52
C ALA A 921 3.67 -12.08 -38.94
N PRO A 922 4.66 -11.64 -39.72
CA PRO A 922 5.00 -12.26 -40.99
C PRO A 922 5.30 -13.76 -40.80
N THR A 923 4.92 -14.60 -41.77
CA THR A 923 5.01 -16.07 -41.68
C THR A 923 6.38 -16.56 -41.24
N ALA A 924 7.47 -16.00 -41.78
CA ALA A 924 8.83 -16.41 -41.41
C ALA A 924 9.15 -16.17 -39.92
N LEU A 925 8.73 -15.02 -39.38
CA LEU A 925 8.91 -14.69 -37.97
C LEU A 925 8.03 -15.58 -37.09
N ALA A 926 6.76 -15.77 -37.48
CA ALA A 926 5.84 -16.64 -36.76
C ALA A 926 6.33 -18.11 -36.72
N SER A 927 6.84 -18.62 -37.84
CA SER A 927 7.42 -19.96 -37.91
C SER A 927 8.69 -20.10 -37.07
N ALA A 928 9.58 -19.10 -37.07
CA ALA A 928 10.78 -19.11 -36.26
C ALA A 928 10.46 -19.12 -34.76
N VAL A 929 9.50 -18.29 -34.33
CA VAL A 929 9.02 -18.26 -32.93
C VAL A 929 8.39 -19.59 -32.53
N ARG A 930 7.53 -20.17 -33.38
CA ARG A 930 6.91 -21.48 -33.11
C ARG A 930 7.95 -22.59 -32.98
N ALA A 931 8.90 -22.65 -33.92
CA ALA A 931 9.96 -23.66 -33.90
C ALA A 931 10.87 -23.51 -32.67
N ALA A 932 11.16 -22.28 -32.25
CA ALA A 932 11.98 -22.02 -31.07
C ALA A 932 11.31 -22.45 -29.76
N LEU A 933 9.97 -22.48 -29.73
CA LEU A 933 9.19 -22.82 -28.54
C LEU A 933 8.68 -24.26 -28.53
N GLU A 934 9.00 -25.11 -29.51
CA GLU A 934 8.58 -26.52 -29.46
C GLU A 934 9.11 -27.20 -28.18
N PRO A 935 8.26 -27.96 -27.44
CA PRO A 935 6.93 -28.45 -27.81
C PRO A 935 5.74 -27.54 -27.39
N LEU A 936 5.96 -26.34 -26.85
CA LEU A 936 4.91 -25.44 -26.40
C LEU A 936 3.99 -24.99 -27.57
N PRO A 937 2.68 -25.31 -27.55
CA PRO A 937 1.78 -24.92 -28.62
C PRO A 937 1.50 -23.42 -28.64
N VAL A 938 2.13 -22.70 -29.57
CA VAL A 938 1.88 -21.26 -29.80
C VAL A 938 0.76 -21.05 -30.81
N ALA A 939 -0.39 -20.58 -30.33
CA ALA A 939 -1.57 -20.35 -31.16
C ALA A 939 -1.35 -19.21 -32.17
N ALA A 940 -0.76 -18.10 -31.73
CA ALA A 940 -0.51 -16.94 -32.58
C ALA A 940 0.79 -16.20 -32.21
N VAL A 941 1.39 -15.57 -33.23
CA VAL A 941 2.50 -14.65 -33.08
C VAL A 941 2.07 -13.30 -33.64
N LEU A 942 2.13 -12.26 -32.82
CA LEU A 942 1.74 -10.89 -33.15
C LEU A 942 2.96 -9.98 -33.10
N VAL A 943 2.98 -8.93 -33.91
CA VAL A 943 3.97 -7.84 -33.82
C VAL A 943 3.32 -6.65 -33.14
N ALA A 944 4.03 -6.01 -32.23
CA ALA A 944 3.70 -4.70 -31.69
C ALA A 944 4.80 -3.69 -32.06
N ASP A 945 4.40 -2.43 -32.24
CA ASP A 945 5.37 -1.36 -32.51
C ASP A 945 6.23 -1.05 -31.27
N GLU A 946 5.61 -1.15 -30.09
CA GLU A 946 6.24 -1.01 -28.77
C GLU A 946 5.46 -1.85 -27.75
N ILE A 947 6.17 -2.62 -26.91
CA ILE A 947 5.56 -3.34 -25.79
C ILE A 947 5.55 -2.43 -24.55
N PRO A 948 4.37 -2.20 -23.92
CA PRO A 948 4.25 -1.30 -22.78
C PRO A 948 5.01 -1.85 -21.57
N THR A 949 5.86 -1.00 -20.96
CA THR A 949 6.61 -1.34 -19.74
C THR A 949 6.58 -0.22 -18.70
N ASP A 950 7.12 -0.49 -17.50
CA ASP A 950 7.24 0.51 -16.44
C ASP A 950 8.12 1.70 -16.83
N ILE A 951 7.68 2.92 -16.46
CA ILE A 951 8.39 4.16 -16.81
C ILE A 951 9.77 4.29 -16.14
N ARG A 952 10.01 3.58 -15.03
CA ARG A 952 11.19 3.77 -14.17
C ARG A 952 12.41 3.02 -14.70
N HIS A 953 12.20 1.80 -15.20
CA HIS A 953 13.29 0.94 -15.68
C HIS A 953 13.10 0.43 -17.10
N ASN A 954 11.96 0.71 -17.75
CA ASN A 954 11.62 0.23 -19.10
C ASN A 954 11.77 -1.30 -19.26
N SER A 955 11.30 -2.05 -18.25
CA SER A 955 11.61 -3.48 -18.12
C SER A 955 10.40 -4.35 -17.76
N LYS A 956 9.48 -3.85 -16.91
CA LYS A 956 8.33 -4.61 -16.42
C LYS A 956 7.18 -4.50 -17.39
N ILE A 957 6.92 -5.55 -18.17
CA ILE A 957 5.85 -5.61 -19.18
C ILE A 957 4.47 -5.57 -18.54
N ASP A 958 3.59 -4.70 -19.04
CA ASP A 958 2.15 -4.68 -18.73
C ASP A 958 1.42 -5.79 -19.51
N ARG A 959 1.56 -7.04 -19.03
CA ARG A 959 1.04 -8.22 -19.72
C ARG A 959 -0.48 -8.27 -19.77
N ALA A 960 -1.18 -7.62 -18.82
CA ALA A 960 -2.64 -7.53 -18.87
C ALA A 960 -3.09 -6.74 -20.09
N ARG A 961 -2.48 -5.56 -20.33
CA ARG A 961 -2.74 -4.75 -21.52
C ARG A 961 -2.36 -5.48 -22.82
N VAL A 962 -1.23 -6.18 -22.82
CA VAL A 962 -0.80 -7.02 -23.96
C VAL A 962 -1.81 -8.12 -24.26
N ALA A 963 -2.29 -8.83 -23.23
CA ALA A 963 -3.27 -9.91 -23.37
C ALA A 963 -4.62 -9.41 -23.90
N ASP A 964 -5.12 -8.28 -23.38
CA ASP A 964 -6.37 -7.66 -23.84
C ASP A 964 -6.28 -7.21 -25.30
N TRP A 965 -5.16 -6.58 -25.68
CA TRP A 965 -4.90 -6.21 -27.06
C TRP A 965 -4.80 -7.43 -27.98
N ALA A 966 -4.06 -8.47 -27.57
CA ALA A 966 -3.94 -9.71 -28.33
C ALA A 966 -5.30 -10.37 -28.53
N LYS A 967 -6.13 -10.43 -27.50
CA LYS A 967 -7.51 -10.92 -27.57
C LYS A 967 -8.35 -10.13 -28.58
N ALA A 968 -8.25 -8.80 -28.56
CA ALA A 968 -8.99 -7.95 -29.49
C ALA A 968 -8.54 -8.16 -30.95
N VAL A 969 -7.24 -8.26 -31.20
CA VAL A 969 -6.68 -8.54 -32.53
C VAL A 969 -7.14 -9.91 -33.03
N LEU A 970 -7.05 -10.94 -32.21
CA LEU A 970 -7.43 -12.32 -32.57
C LEU A 970 -8.95 -12.50 -32.76
N ALA A 971 -9.76 -11.64 -32.12
CA ALA A 971 -11.21 -11.58 -32.36
C ALA A 971 -11.58 -10.84 -33.67
N GLY A 972 -10.60 -10.43 -34.49
CA GLY A 972 -10.83 -9.70 -35.74
C GLY A 972 -10.96 -8.18 -35.56
N GLY A 973 -10.64 -7.65 -34.38
CA GLY A 973 -10.56 -6.23 -34.12
C GLY A 973 -9.41 -5.56 -34.87
N LYS A 974 -9.41 -4.22 -34.94
CA LYS A 974 -8.30 -3.46 -35.53
C LYS A 974 -7.06 -3.63 -34.64
N ALA A 975 -5.90 -3.89 -35.26
CA ALA A 975 -4.59 -3.80 -34.61
C ALA A 975 -4.23 -2.31 -34.40
N GLY A 976 -4.93 -1.67 -33.47
CA GLY A 976 -4.64 -0.32 -32.99
C GLY A 976 -3.33 -0.28 -32.20
N ALA A 977 -2.91 0.94 -31.82
CA ALA A 977 -1.74 1.11 -30.96
C ALA A 977 -1.93 0.30 -29.68
N LEU A 978 -0.92 -0.51 -29.34
CA LEU A 978 -0.86 -1.26 -28.11
C LEU A 978 -0.72 -0.31 -26.92
#